data_AF-A0A151PH96-F1
#
_entry.id   AF-A0A151PH96-F1
#
_cell.length_a   1.000
_cell.length_b   1.000
_cell.length_c   1.000
_cell.angle_alpha   90.00
_cell.angle_beta   90.00
_cell.angle_gamma   90.00
#
_symmetry.space_group_name_H-M   'P 1'
#
loop_
_entity.id
_entity.type
_entity.pdbx_description
1 polymer ?
#
loop_
_entity_poly.entity_id
_entity_poly.type
_entity_poly.pdbx_seq_one_letter_code
_entity_poly.pdbx_strand_id
1 'polypeptide(L)'
;MEPHDHGPGKGPGAVAVAFAEAAGQALAWPLANGAATPPGGLGGPPHPGGSTAAGRRRLLHGKHKAQGPSAEHRSPRALFCLGLANPLRRGAISLVEWKPFDILILMTIFANCVALGVYIPFPEDDSNAANHNLEQVEYVFLIIFTVETFLKIIAYGLVMHPSAYIRNGWNLLDFVIVVVGLFSVALEQVSHKSGDAHHMSGKPGGFDVKALRAFRVLRPLRLVSGVPSLHIVLNSIMKAMVPLLHIALLVLFVIIIYAIIGLELFIGRMHKTCFFIGSDLESEEDPSPCAFSGHGRACVQNNTECRGRWAGPNGGITNFDNFFFAMLTVFQCVTMEGWTDVLYWMQDAMGHELPWIYFVSLVIFGSFFVLNLVLGVLSGEFSKEREKAKARGDFQKLREKQQLEEDLRGYLEWITQAEGLDDDEDGADGEDKHVRVTVEDLTEKRRSRLKWLRHSSHSTDTHTSLPASETTSVNTENVGEEEHHVTCCEVILRKLSKTKFCRRLRRANRALRKHCRLAAKSVAFYWVVLLLVFLNTLTIASEHYGQPDWLTHTQAYANKVLLSLFTLEMLLKLYGLGPHAYGASFFNRFDCFVVCGGILETALVELGIMEPLGISVLRCVRLLRIFKVTRHWASLSNLVASLLNSMKSIASLLLLLFLFIIIFSLLGMQLFGGRFAFEGAPAKRSTFDTFPQALLTVFQILTGEDWNAVMYDGIMAYGGPVFPGMLVCIYFVILFICGNYILLNVFLAIAVDNLADADNISAAKERQKASEAIAGNTTHEDGVKVKCEDEEEQEEDDSEGEGEEAEGASLAGSESGSHGDQAEDPAAEKVLPIPQGSAFFLLSSTNPLRVHCHALIHHHIFTNLILVFIILSSVSLAAEDPVRAHSFRNHILGYFDYAFTTIFTVEILLKMTAYGAFLHKGSFCRNWFNLLDLLVVSVSLISFGIHSSAISVVKILRVLRVLRPLRAINRAKGLKHVVQCVFVAIRTIGNIMIVTTLLQFMFACIGVQLFKGKFYSCTDEAKHTPEECKGTFIVYKDGDVLHPMVRDRVWHNSDFNFDNVLAGMMALFTVSTFEGWPALLYKAIDAHAENQGPIYNYRVEISIFFIVYIIIIAFFMMNIFVGFVIITFRAQGEQEYRNCELDKNQYEGEQETYHCEPDKNQVPPPHQGHPQSREPHPQIQGKQETCYCEFDNS
;
A
#
# COMPACT_ATOMS: atom_id res chain seq x y z
N MET A 1 28.31 -22.36 -68.81
CA MET A 1 29.48 -22.11 -69.67
C MET A 1 30.70 -22.48 -68.85
N GLU A 2 31.45 -23.47 -69.31
CA GLU A 2 32.70 -24.01 -68.72
C GLU A 2 33.90 -23.05 -68.92
N PRO A 3 35.15 -23.37 -68.50
CA PRO A 3 35.62 -23.88 -67.19
C PRO A 3 37.04 -23.34 -66.75
N HIS A 4 37.61 -23.89 -65.65
CA HIS A 4 39.06 -23.97 -65.29
C HIS A 4 39.86 -22.63 -65.08
N ASP A 5 40.95 -22.51 -64.30
CA ASP A 5 41.76 -23.50 -63.53
C ASP A 5 42.59 -22.88 -62.35
N HIS A 6 43.06 -23.76 -61.44
CA HIS A 6 44.21 -23.65 -60.50
C HIS A 6 44.40 -22.49 -59.46
N GLY A 7 44.79 -22.88 -58.22
CA GLY A 7 45.27 -22.00 -57.12
C GLY A 7 46.81 -21.82 -57.07
N PRO A 8 47.46 -21.37 -55.96
CA PRO A 8 47.14 -21.77 -54.57
C PRO A 8 47.26 -20.72 -53.43
N GLY A 9 46.69 -21.04 -52.27
CA GLY A 9 47.42 -20.93 -50.98
C GLY A 9 47.45 -19.61 -50.20
N LYS A 10 46.36 -19.28 -49.47
CA LYS A 10 46.35 -18.81 -48.06
C LYS A 10 44.92 -18.48 -47.62
N GLY A 11 44.34 -19.28 -46.73
CA GLY A 11 43.03 -18.99 -46.14
C GLY A 11 43.15 -18.38 -44.75
N PRO A 12 42.52 -17.23 -44.46
CA PRO A 12 42.05 -16.90 -43.13
C PRO A 12 40.68 -17.56 -42.91
N GLY A 13 40.58 -18.46 -41.93
CA GLY A 13 39.30 -19.09 -41.57
C GLY A 13 38.31 -18.07 -41.01
N ALA A 14 37.08 -18.09 -41.50
CA ALA A 14 36.01 -17.24 -40.98
C ALA A 14 35.59 -17.71 -39.58
N VAL A 15 35.70 -16.81 -38.60
CA VAL A 15 35.10 -16.92 -37.28
C VAL A 15 33.60 -16.63 -37.41
N ALA A 16 32.72 -17.63 -37.20
CA ALA A 16 31.28 -17.40 -37.02
C ALA A 16 30.44 -18.60 -36.47
N VAL A 17 30.99 -19.49 -35.64
CA VAL A 17 30.15 -20.37 -34.76
C VAL A 17 30.87 -20.59 -33.43
N ALA A 18 30.64 -19.70 -32.46
CA ALA A 18 30.81 -19.90 -31.02
C ALA A 18 30.65 -18.55 -30.27
N PHE A 19 29.41 -18.12 -30.00
CA PHE A 19 29.14 -17.11 -28.96
C PHE A 19 27.74 -17.32 -28.36
N ALA A 20 27.58 -18.47 -27.70
CA ALA A 20 26.40 -18.82 -26.90
C ALA A 20 26.83 -19.44 -25.56
N GLU A 21 27.84 -18.85 -24.89
CA GLU A 21 28.24 -19.25 -23.53
C GLU A 21 29.08 -18.16 -22.83
N ALA A 22 28.47 -17.03 -22.45
CA ALA A 22 29.18 -15.94 -21.76
C ALA A 22 28.31 -14.95 -20.94
N ALA A 23 27.32 -15.41 -20.16
CA ALA A 23 26.68 -14.57 -19.12
C ALA A 23 25.79 -15.38 -18.13
N GLY A 24 26.32 -16.44 -17.51
CA GLY A 24 25.42 -17.31 -16.73
C GLY A 24 26.03 -18.37 -15.81
N GLN A 25 27.21 -18.16 -15.23
CA GLN A 25 27.72 -19.06 -14.17
C GLN A 25 28.78 -18.39 -13.29
N ALA A 26 28.39 -18.01 -12.07
CA ALA A 26 29.31 -17.66 -11.00
C ALA A 26 28.68 -17.95 -9.62
N LEU A 27 28.38 -19.23 -9.36
CA LEU A 27 28.46 -19.89 -8.03
C LEU A 27 27.94 -21.34 -8.08
N ALA A 28 28.74 -22.22 -8.66
CA ALA A 28 28.70 -23.66 -8.37
C ALA A 28 30.13 -24.22 -8.53
N TRP A 29 30.71 -24.75 -7.46
CA TRP A 29 31.97 -25.50 -7.50
C TRP A 29 31.64 -27.01 -7.52
N PRO A 30 32.01 -27.77 -8.57
CA PRO A 30 31.98 -29.22 -8.52
C PRO A 30 33.35 -29.80 -8.09
N LEU A 31 33.30 -30.86 -7.28
CA LEU A 31 34.46 -31.66 -6.86
C LEU A 31 34.54 -32.96 -7.68
N ALA A 32 35.66 -33.17 -8.39
CA ALA A 32 36.10 -34.40 -9.08
C ALA A 32 37.52 -34.15 -9.64
N ASN A 33 38.55 -35.03 -9.70
CA ASN A 33 38.84 -36.44 -9.31
C ASN A 33 40.38 -36.58 -9.14
N GLY A 34 41.02 -37.66 -8.64
CA GLY A 34 40.53 -38.93 -8.08
C GLY A 34 41.51 -40.12 -8.30
N ALA A 35 42.58 -40.26 -7.47
CA ALA A 35 43.57 -41.36 -7.49
C ALA A 35 44.23 -41.54 -6.10
N ALA A 36 44.63 -42.71 -5.58
CA ALA A 36 44.44 -44.12 -5.99
C ALA A 36 44.48 -45.05 -4.75
N THR A 37 43.93 -46.27 -4.86
CA THR A 37 44.02 -47.42 -3.92
C THR A 37 45.39 -48.15 -4.04
N PRO A 38 45.85 -49.08 -3.15
CA PRO A 38 45.12 -50.22 -2.51
C PRO A 38 45.62 -50.61 -1.07
N PRO A 39 45.48 -51.86 -0.55
CA PRO A 39 44.24 -52.52 -0.10
C PRO A 39 44.33 -53.17 1.33
N GLY A 40 43.21 -53.76 1.80
CA GLY A 40 43.12 -54.71 2.94
C GLY A 40 42.25 -54.20 4.11
N GLY A 41 41.59 -55.02 4.93
CA GLY A 41 41.52 -56.49 5.03
C GLY A 41 41.10 -56.87 6.47
N LEU A 42 40.21 -57.85 6.67
CA LEU A 42 39.60 -58.16 7.99
C LEU A 42 40.58 -58.78 9.03
N GLY A 43 40.32 -58.54 10.32
CA GLY A 43 40.56 -59.56 11.38
C GLY A 43 41.15 -59.12 12.73
N GLY A 44 40.45 -59.44 13.84
CA GLY A 44 41.00 -60.06 15.07
C GLY A 44 41.84 -59.26 16.11
N PRO A 45 41.70 -59.52 17.42
CA PRO A 45 42.55 -58.99 18.53
C PRO A 45 43.72 -59.96 18.90
N PRO A 46 44.58 -59.77 19.95
CA PRO A 46 44.64 -58.75 21.03
C PRO A 46 46.05 -58.13 21.35
N HIS A 47 46.14 -57.41 22.49
CA HIS A 47 47.28 -56.87 23.31
C HIS A 47 48.64 -57.65 23.35
N PRO A 48 49.76 -57.13 23.98
CA PRO A 48 49.92 -55.96 24.88
C PRO A 48 51.18 -55.05 24.70
N GLY A 49 51.27 -53.98 25.51
CA GLY A 49 52.53 -53.29 25.86
C GLY A 49 52.70 -51.86 25.26
N GLY A 50 53.03 -50.82 26.04
CA GLY A 50 53.12 -50.73 27.50
C GLY A 50 53.75 -49.41 27.97
N SER A 51 52.98 -48.63 28.76
CA SER A 51 53.40 -47.52 29.67
C SER A 51 54.15 -46.31 29.05
N THR A 52 54.05 -45.06 29.51
CA THR A 52 53.54 -44.39 30.73
C THR A 52 52.86 -43.05 30.32
N ALA A 53 51.97 -42.37 31.07
CA ALA A 53 51.58 -42.45 32.48
C ALA A 53 50.10 -42.04 32.70
N ALA A 54 49.62 -42.23 33.94
CA ALA A 54 48.31 -41.76 34.42
C ALA A 54 48.23 -40.21 34.53
N GLY A 55 47.07 -39.56 34.68
CA GLY A 55 45.80 -40.12 35.12
C GLY A 55 44.53 -39.32 34.80
N ARG A 56 43.41 -39.87 35.27
CA ARG A 56 42.04 -39.75 34.72
C ARG A 56 41.18 -38.89 35.65
N ARG A 57 40.36 -37.95 35.12
CA ARG A 57 38.88 -37.94 35.29
C ARG A 57 38.14 -36.68 34.78
N ARG A 58 37.18 -36.96 33.89
CA ARG A 58 35.79 -36.46 33.77
C ARG A 58 35.48 -34.95 33.57
N LEU A 59 34.88 -34.72 32.40
CA LEU A 59 33.69 -33.89 32.12
C LEU A 59 33.57 -32.48 32.71
N LEU A 60 33.45 -31.50 31.82
CA LEU A 60 32.20 -30.74 31.68
C LEU A 60 32.09 -30.05 30.31
N HIS A 61 30.86 -29.92 29.82
CA HIS A 61 30.53 -29.15 28.61
C HIS A 61 30.92 -27.68 28.80
N GLY A 62 31.76 -27.14 27.90
CA GLY A 62 32.23 -25.75 27.93
C GLY A 62 31.84 -25.00 26.66
N LYS A 63 30.81 -24.15 26.78
CA LYS A 63 30.26 -23.20 25.79
C LYS A 63 31.13 -22.91 24.55
N HIS A 64 30.49 -23.01 23.37
CA HIS A 64 30.92 -22.30 22.17
C HIS A 64 31.21 -20.83 22.51
N LYS A 65 32.47 -20.43 22.36
CA LYS A 65 32.86 -19.02 22.39
C LYS A 65 32.54 -18.44 21.02
N ALA A 66 31.64 -17.46 20.96
CA ALA A 66 31.16 -16.88 19.72
C ALA A 66 32.32 -16.47 18.80
N GLN A 67 32.23 -16.84 17.52
CA GLN A 67 33.11 -16.32 16.48
C GLN A 67 32.92 -14.80 16.40
N GLY A 68 34.01 -14.05 16.52
CA GLY A 68 34.03 -12.67 16.04
C GLY A 68 33.90 -12.63 14.52
N PRO A 69 33.50 -11.49 13.93
CA PRO A 69 33.31 -11.38 12.49
C PRO A 69 34.62 -11.67 11.74
N SER A 70 34.47 -12.34 10.60
CA SER A 70 35.54 -12.80 9.73
C SER A 70 36.53 -11.68 9.36
N ALA A 71 37.81 -11.89 9.70
CA ALA A 71 38.89 -11.08 9.17
C ALA A 71 39.08 -11.39 7.68
N GLU A 72 38.55 -10.53 6.80
CA GLU A 72 38.80 -10.63 5.37
C GLU A 72 40.30 -10.57 5.06
N HIS A 73 40.74 -11.40 4.11
CA HIS A 73 42.12 -11.40 3.66
C HIS A 73 42.46 -10.01 3.07
N ARG A 74 43.52 -9.36 3.58
CA ARG A 74 43.92 -8.01 3.17
C ARG A 74 44.99 -8.08 2.07
N SER A 75 44.89 -7.18 1.08
CA SER A 75 45.83 -7.12 -0.04
C SER A 75 47.28 -6.86 0.43
N PRO A 76 48.27 -7.70 0.09
CA PRO A 76 49.64 -7.56 0.60
C PRO A 76 50.34 -6.29 0.11
N ARG A 77 49.93 -5.76 -1.06
CA ARG A 77 50.36 -4.47 -1.63
C ARG A 77 49.16 -3.70 -2.19
N ALA A 78 49.03 -2.43 -1.82
CA ALA A 78 48.15 -1.47 -2.50
C ALA A 78 48.98 -0.64 -3.48
N LEU A 79 48.38 -0.20 -4.60
CA LEU A 79 49.00 0.66 -5.62
C LEU A 79 50.41 0.18 -6.09
N PHE A 80 50.61 -1.14 -6.15
CA PHE A 80 51.89 -1.84 -6.46
C PHE A 80 53.08 -1.59 -5.49
N CYS A 81 53.12 -0.47 -4.75
CA CYS A 81 54.24 -0.06 -3.89
C CYS A 81 53.94 -0.01 -2.38
N LEU A 82 52.67 -0.01 -1.93
CA LEU A 82 52.31 0.18 -0.52
C LEU A 82 52.04 -1.14 0.22
N GLY A 83 53.07 -1.65 0.90
CA GLY A 83 52.94 -2.80 1.81
C GLY A 83 52.11 -2.49 3.07
N LEU A 84 51.59 -3.53 3.72
CA LEU A 84 50.83 -3.43 4.99
C LEU A 84 51.61 -2.78 6.15
N ALA A 85 52.95 -2.82 6.10
CA ALA A 85 53.83 -2.22 7.10
C ALA A 85 54.06 -0.70 6.91
N ASN A 86 53.67 -0.11 5.76
CA ASN A 86 53.92 1.31 5.51
C ASN A 86 53.07 2.20 6.43
N PRO A 87 53.66 3.20 7.12
CA PRO A 87 52.95 4.02 8.11
C PRO A 87 51.78 4.78 7.48
N LEU A 88 51.92 5.26 6.24
CA LEU A 88 50.89 5.98 5.51
C LEU A 88 49.67 5.09 5.19
N ARG A 89 49.89 3.82 4.82
CA ARG A 89 48.80 2.85 4.59
C ARG A 89 48.13 2.45 5.92
N ARG A 90 48.92 2.25 6.98
CA ARG A 90 48.41 1.93 8.31
C ARG A 90 47.57 3.07 8.90
N GLY A 91 47.99 4.32 8.71
CA GLY A 91 47.23 5.51 9.07
C GLY A 91 45.91 5.62 8.31
N ALA A 92 45.93 5.43 6.99
CA ALA A 92 44.72 5.43 6.16
C ALA A 92 43.73 4.33 6.58
N ILE A 93 44.19 3.10 6.85
CA ILE A 93 43.33 2.02 7.38
C ILE A 93 42.73 2.42 8.73
N SER A 94 43.54 2.96 9.66
CA SER A 94 43.06 3.38 10.98
C SER A 94 42.05 4.53 10.94
N LEU A 95 42.07 5.37 9.90
CA LEU A 95 41.14 6.48 9.71
C LEU A 95 39.85 6.02 9.02
N VAL A 96 39.94 5.16 7.99
CA VAL A 96 38.79 4.62 7.27
C VAL A 96 37.99 3.63 8.13
N GLU A 97 38.64 2.86 9.02
CA GLU A 97 37.93 1.98 9.98
C GLU A 97 37.36 2.73 11.20
N TRP A 98 37.53 4.06 11.29
CA TRP A 98 37.10 4.86 12.44
C TRP A 98 35.62 5.28 12.33
N LYS A 99 34.77 4.82 13.26
CA LYS A 99 33.31 5.08 13.21
C LYS A 99 32.88 6.56 13.07
N PRO A 100 33.55 7.54 13.70
CA PRO A 100 33.26 8.95 13.44
C PRO A 100 33.56 9.42 12.02
N PHE A 101 34.49 8.79 11.28
CA PHE A 101 34.73 9.10 9.87
C PHE A 101 33.54 8.71 9.01
N ASP A 102 32.96 7.51 9.20
CA ASP A 102 31.72 7.09 8.53
C ASP A 102 30.59 8.10 8.75
N ILE A 103 30.40 8.55 10.00
CA ILE A 103 29.36 9.52 10.39
C ILE A 103 29.63 10.91 9.75
N LEU A 104 30.88 11.36 9.71
CA LEU A 104 31.26 12.63 9.10
C LEU A 104 30.97 12.64 7.59
N ILE A 105 31.31 11.55 6.88
CA ILE A 105 30.99 11.41 5.46
C ILE A 105 29.47 11.36 5.23
N LEU A 106 28.73 10.63 6.07
CA LEU A 106 27.26 10.56 6.01
C LEU A 106 26.61 11.95 6.18
N MET A 107 27.07 12.73 7.16
CA MET A 107 26.60 14.11 7.37
C MET A 107 27.01 15.04 6.22
N THR A 108 28.17 14.82 5.60
CA THR A 108 28.64 15.57 4.43
C THR A 108 27.77 15.28 3.20
N ILE A 109 27.39 14.01 2.98
CA ILE A 109 26.45 13.61 1.92
C ILE A 109 25.10 14.30 2.16
N PHE A 110 24.55 14.23 3.38
CA PHE A 110 23.29 14.89 3.71
C PHE A 110 23.34 16.41 3.48
N ALA A 111 24.40 17.08 3.93
CA ALA A 111 24.59 18.51 3.69
C ALA A 111 24.70 18.85 2.19
N ASN A 112 25.31 17.97 1.37
CA ASN A 112 25.32 18.17 -0.08
C ASN A 112 23.94 17.98 -0.72
N CYS A 113 23.13 17.02 -0.26
CA CYS A 113 21.74 16.88 -0.70
C CYS A 113 20.92 18.13 -0.38
N VAL A 114 21.09 18.72 0.82
CA VAL A 114 20.45 19.99 1.19
C VAL A 114 20.91 21.14 0.28
N ALA A 115 22.21 21.25 -0.01
CA ALA A 115 22.72 22.26 -0.93
C ALA A 115 22.11 22.14 -2.34
N LEU A 116 21.93 20.93 -2.86
CA LEU A 116 21.26 20.67 -4.13
C LEU A 116 19.76 21.04 -4.11
N GLY A 117 19.08 20.85 -2.96
CA GLY A 117 17.66 21.22 -2.80
C GLY A 117 17.41 22.72 -2.58
N VAL A 118 18.42 23.48 -2.12
CA VAL A 118 18.33 24.95 -1.96
C VAL A 118 18.72 25.69 -3.25
N TYR A 119 19.36 25.02 -4.20
CA TYR A 119 19.67 25.58 -5.51
C TYR A 119 18.38 25.90 -6.29
N ILE A 120 18.23 27.15 -6.74
CA ILE A 120 17.07 27.59 -7.53
C ILE A 120 17.50 27.71 -9.00
N PRO A 121 16.99 26.87 -9.92
CA PRO A 121 17.23 27.04 -11.35
C PRO A 121 16.47 28.26 -11.89
N PHE A 122 17.16 29.12 -12.65
CA PHE A 122 16.58 30.27 -13.33
C PHE A 122 16.60 30.07 -14.86
N PRO A 123 15.68 30.69 -15.61
CA PRO A 123 15.72 30.73 -17.07
C PRO A 123 16.95 31.46 -17.62
N GLU A 124 17.24 31.26 -18.91
CA GLU A 124 18.18 32.06 -19.72
C GLU A 124 19.61 32.27 -19.16
N ASP A 125 20.10 31.31 -18.36
CA ASP A 125 21.41 31.38 -17.69
C ASP A 125 21.58 32.51 -16.65
N ASP A 126 20.46 33.04 -16.13
CA ASP A 126 20.48 33.95 -14.97
C ASP A 126 20.86 33.20 -13.68
N SER A 127 21.35 33.93 -12.67
CA SER A 127 21.71 33.35 -11.37
C SER A 127 21.72 34.38 -10.25
N ASN A 128 21.35 33.94 -9.04
CA ASN A 128 21.41 34.77 -7.84
C ASN A 128 22.72 34.55 -7.05
N ALA A 129 23.01 35.46 -6.12
CA ALA A 129 24.20 35.37 -5.26
C ALA A 129 24.22 34.10 -4.38
N ALA A 130 23.06 33.53 -4.04
CA ALA A 130 22.98 32.30 -3.26
C ALA A 130 23.45 31.08 -4.08
N ASN A 131 23.05 30.97 -5.35
CA ASN A 131 23.51 29.93 -6.28
C ASN A 131 25.03 30.02 -6.47
N HIS A 132 25.58 31.22 -6.65
CA HIS A 132 27.04 31.39 -6.78
C HIS A 132 27.78 30.93 -5.50
N ASN A 133 27.24 31.23 -4.32
CA ASN A 133 27.78 30.72 -3.05
C ASN A 133 27.64 29.19 -2.94
N LEU A 134 26.53 28.60 -3.41
CA LEU A 134 26.32 27.16 -3.44
C LEU A 134 27.31 26.46 -4.39
N GLU A 135 27.59 27.02 -5.57
CA GLU A 135 28.63 26.52 -6.49
C GLU A 135 30.02 26.53 -5.81
N GLN A 136 30.35 27.57 -5.04
CA GLN A 136 31.59 27.58 -4.24
C GLN A 136 31.64 26.46 -3.19
N VAL A 137 30.52 26.23 -2.50
CA VAL A 137 30.37 25.15 -1.51
C VAL A 137 30.44 23.76 -2.17
N GLU A 138 30.00 23.60 -3.43
CA GLU A 138 30.14 22.34 -4.17
C GLU A 138 31.60 21.92 -4.39
N TYR A 139 32.53 22.86 -4.58
CA TYR A 139 33.96 22.55 -4.64
C TYR A 139 34.47 21.96 -3.31
N VAL A 140 34.00 22.47 -2.17
CA VAL A 140 34.35 21.94 -0.84
C VAL A 140 33.87 20.49 -0.70
N PHE A 141 32.63 20.19 -1.10
CA PHE A 141 32.10 18.82 -1.09
C PHE A 141 32.91 17.90 -2.02
N LEU A 142 33.24 18.34 -3.24
CA LEU A 142 34.05 17.55 -4.18
C LEU A 142 35.45 17.24 -3.62
N ILE A 143 36.08 18.21 -2.94
CA ILE A 143 37.39 18.00 -2.28
C ILE A 143 37.27 16.94 -1.19
N ILE A 144 36.27 17.03 -0.29
CA ILE A 144 36.08 16.04 0.79
C ILE A 144 35.91 14.62 0.22
N PHE A 145 35.06 14.47 -0.80
CA PHE A 145 34.83 13.17 -1.45
C PHE A 145 36.06 12.64 -2.23
N THR A 146 36.89 13.54 -2.78
CA THR A 146 38.14 13.16 -3.43
C THR A 146 39.15 12.62 -2.41
N VAL A 147 39.27 13.29 -1.25
CA VAL A 147 40.13 12.84 -0.14
C VAL A 147 39.64 11.49 0.42
N GLU A 148 38.35 11.34 0.65
CA GLU A 148 37.72 10.09 1.09
C GLU A 148 38.03 8.92 0.14
N THR A 149 37.80 9.13 -1.16
CA THR A 149 38.06 8.13 -2.21
C THR A 149 39.53 7.73 -2.24
N PHE A 150 40.44 8.71 -2.14
CA PHE A 150 41.88 8.46 -2.13
C PHE A 150 42.34 7.69 -0.88
N LEU A 151 41.79 8.01 0.30
CA LEU A 151 42.05 7.27 1.55
C LEU A 151 41.57 5.81 1.46
N LYS A 152 40.36 5.57 0.94
CA LYS A 152 39.82 4.21 0.70
C LYS A 152 40.68 3.43 -0.31
N ILE A 153 41.15 4.06 -1.39
CA ILE A 153 42.07 3.43 -2.36
C ILE A 153 43.41 3.06 -1.74
N ILE A 154 43.99 3.91 -0.87
CA ILE A 154 45.24 3.61 -0.15
C ILE A 154 45.06 2.44 0.83
N ALA A 155 43.94 2.40 1.55
CA ALA A 155 43.64 1.35 2.52
C ALA A 155 43.48 -0.02 1.85
N TYR A 156 42.52 -0.14 0.92
CA TYR A 156 42.10 -1.42 0.34
C TYR A 156 42.92 -1.84 -0.90
N GLY A 157 43.43 -0.88 -1.68
CA GLY A 157 44.05 -1.10 -2.99
C GLY A 157 43.04 -1.04 -4.14
N LEU A 158 43.52 -0.80 -5.37
CA LEU A 158 42.67 -0.38 -6.49
C LEU A 158 41.91 -1.53 -7.20
N VAL A 159 42.61 -2.51 -7.80
CA VAL A 159 42.00 -3.54 -8.68
C VAL A 159 42.43 -4.99 -8.36
N MET A 160 43.72 -5.24 -8.12
CA MET A 160 44.32 -6.60 -8.19
C MET A 160 43.91 -7.61 -7.08
N HIS A 161 43.07 -7.25 -6.12
CA HIS A 161 42.69 -8.12 -4.99
C HIS A 161 41.17 -8.36 -4.95
N PRO A 162 40.66 -9.48 -4.41
CA PRO A 162 39.22 -9.67 -4.22
C PRO A 162 38.54 -8.56 -3.42
N SER A 163 39.14 -8.14 -2.30
CA SER A 163 38.71 -6.99 -1.48
C SER A 163 39.28 -5.63 -1.93
N ALA A 164 39.55 -5.47 -3.24
CA ALA A 164 40.00 -4.18 -3.78
C ALA A 164 38.82 -3.19 -3.97
N TYR A 165 39.12 -1.90 -3.83
CA TYR A 165 38.15 -0.81 -3.81
C TYR A 165 37.15 -0.87 -4.98
N ILE A 166 37.63 -0.95 -6.23
CA ILE A 166 36.79 -0.92 -7.45
C ILE A 166 35.90 -2.17 -7.62
N ARG A 167 36.22 -3.29 -6.96
CA ARG A 167 35.42 -4.53 -7.10
C ARG A 167 34.13 -4.52 -6.28
N ASN A 168 34.00 -3.61 -5.32
CA ASN A 168 32.73 -3.32 -4.66
C ASN A 168 31.93 -2.31 -5.51
N GLY A 169 30.75 -2.68 -5.99
CA GLY A 169 29.90 -1.84 -6.84
C GLY A 169 29.57 -0.47 -6.23
N TRP A 170 29.44 -0.37 -4.90
CA TRP A 170 29.19 0.89 -4.21
C TRP A 170 30.39 1.84 -4.23
N ASN A 171 31.59 1.30 -4.01
CA ASN A 171 32.84 2.04 -4.13
C ASN A 171 33.12 2.46 -5.59
N LEU A 172 32.70 1.64 -6.57
CA LEU A 172 32.76 2.01 -7.99
C LEU A 172 31.82 3.19 -8.31
N LEU A 173 30.59 3.18 -7.79
CA LEU A 173 29.67 4.33 -7.90
C LEU A 173 30.27 5.59 -7.27
N ASP A 174 30.85 5.48 -6.08
CA ASP A 174 31.56 6.59 -5.42
C ASP A 174 32.68 7.14 -6.29
N PHE A 175 33.53 6.25 -6.84
CA PHE A 175 34.63 6.60 -7.73
C PHE A 175 34.16 7.32 -8.99
N VAL A 176 33.12 6.82 -9.66
CA VAL A 176 32.54 7.43 -10.87
C VAL A 176 32.03 8.84 -10.58
N ILE A 177 31.33 9.04 -9.46
CA ILE A 177 30.83 10.37 -9.05
C ILE A 177 31.98 11.37 -8.82
N VAL A 178 33.08 10.94 -8.19
CA VAL A 178 34.26 11.82 -8.02
C VAL A 178 34.93 12.11 -9.35
N VAL A 179 35.12 11.11 -10.22
CA VAL A 179 35.78 11.28 -11.52
C VAL A 179 34.98 12.21 -12.43
N VAL A 180 33.66 12.04 -12.53
CA VAL A 180 32.78 12.94 -13.32
C VAL A 180 32.78 14.35 -12.72
N GLY A 181 32.78 14.48 -11.39
CA GLY A 181 32.91 15.77 -10.71
C GLY A 181 34.22 16.50 -11.05
N LEU A 182 35.36 15.83 -10.91
CA LEU A 182 36.68 16.39 -11.26
C LEU A 182 36.79 16.72 -12.75
N PHE A 183 36.22 15.89 -13.62
CA PHE A 183 36.19 16.11 -15.07
C PHE A 183 35.33 17.33 -15.47
N SER A 184 34.17 17.51 -14.83
CA SER A 184 33.32 18.71 -14.99
C SER A 184 34.10 19.98 -14.66
N VAL A 185 34.81 20.02 -13.52
CA VAL A 185 35.61 21.19 -13.11
C VAL A 185 36.81 21.42 -14.05
N ALA A 186 37.46 20.35 -14.52
CA ALA A 186 38.57 20.45 -15.46
C ALA A 186 38.13 21.03 -16.82
N LEU A 187 36.97 20.60 -17.35
CA LEU A 187 36.40 21.16 -18.57
C LEU A 187 36.03 22.64 -18.42
N GLU A 188 35.42 23.02 -17.31
CA GLU A 188 35.01 24.39 -17.01
C GLU A 188 36.22 25.34 -16.96
N GLN A 189 37.32 24.92 -16.33
CA GLN A 189 38.59 25.65 -16.30
C GLN A 189 39.31 25.73 -17.65
N VAL A 190 39.13 24.73 -18.53
CA VAL A 190 39.67 24.75 -19.89
C VAL A 190 38.84 25.66 -20.79
N SER A 191 37.51 25.63 -20.67
CA SER A 191 36.60 26.46 -21.47
C SER A 191 36.82 27.96 -21.21
N HIS A 192 36.99 28.36 -19.95
CA HIS A 192 37.25 29.75 -19.56
C HIS A 192 38.60 30.33 -20.02
N LYS A 193 39.50 29.54 -20.59
CA LYS A 193 40.82 30.01 -21.07
C LYS A 193 40.83 30.50 -22.53
N SER A 194 39.71 30.44 -23.23
CA SER A 194 39.56 30.93 -24.60
C SER A 194 38.95 32.33 -24.58
N GLY A 195 39.79 33.37 -24.59
CA GLY A 195 39.33 34.75 -24.68
C GLY A 195 38.95 35.11 -26.11
N ASP A 196 37.68 34.95 -26.48
CA ASP A 196 36.99 35.75 -27.50
C ASP A 196 35.47 35.72 -27.27
N ALA A 197 34.80 36.82 -27.61
CA ALA A 197 33.45 37.12 -27.13
C ALA A 197 32.30 36.56 -28.00
N HIS A 198 31.10 36.59 -27.40
CA HIS A 198 29.77 36.28 -27.95
C HIS A 198 29.35 34.81 -28.05
N HIS A 199 28.32 34.47 -27.25
CA HIS A 199 27.42 33.35 -27.48
C HIS A 199 26.84 33.39 -28.90
N MET A 200 27.05 32.30 -29.65
CA MET A 200 26.15 31.86 -30.71
C MET A 200 25.65 30.47 -30.36
N SER A 201 24.48 30.41 -29.71
CA SER A 201 23.70 29.18 -29.62
C SER A 201 23.34 28.74 -31.04
N GLY A 202 23.63 27.49 -31.41
CA GLY A 202 23.28 26.97 -32.74
C GLY A 202 24.31 26.10 -33.48
N LYS A 203 25.47 25.73 -32.89
CA LYS A 203 26.34 24.69 -33.46
C LYS A 203 26.18 23.34 -32.76
N PRO A 204 25.74 22.27 -33.46
CA PRO A 204 25.70 20.93 -32.90
C PRO A 204 27.13 20.39 -32.78
N GLY A 205 27.64 20.24 -31.54
CA GLY A 205 28.97 19.70 -31.29
C GLY A 205 29.72 20.26 -30.09
N GLY A 206 29.22 21.32 -29.44
CA GLY A 206 29.71 21.70 -28.11
C GLY A 206 29.23 20.68 -27.07
N PHE A 207 30.13 20.14 -26.24
CA PHE A 207 29.73 19.33 -25.09
C PHE A 207 28.99 20.22 -24.09
N ASP A 208 27.72 19.89 -23.81
CA ASP A 208 26.94 20.63 -22.83
C ASP A 208 27.45 20.32 -21.41
N VAL A 209 28.28 21.23 -20.89
CA VAL A 209 28.81 21.15 -19.53
C VAL A 209 27.70 21.23 -18.46
N LYS A 210 26.50 21.74 -18.79
CA LYS A 210 25.34 21.74 -17.88
C LYS A 210 24.78 20.33 -17.72
N ALA A 211 24.74 19.53 -18.78
CA ALA A 211 24.38 18.11 -18.70
C ALA A 211 25.36 17.31 -17.80
N LEU A 212 26.63 17.71 -17.71
CA LEU A 212 27.58 17.13 -16.74
C LEU A 212 27.31 17.57 -15.29
N ARG A 213 26.68 18.74 -15.05
CA ARG A 213 26.22 19.15 -13.72
C ARG A 213 25.07 18.26 -13.24
N ALA A 214 24.22 17.74 -14.12
CA ALA A 214 23.14 16.83 -13.74
C ALA A 214 23.63 15.55 -13.04
N PHE A 215 24.82 15.02 -13.37
CA PHE A 215 25.41 13.85 -12.67
C PHE A 215 25.67 14.08 -11.17
N ARG A 216 25.70 15.34 -10.71
CA ARG A 216 25.78 15.68 -9.28
C ARG A 216 24.56 15.14 -8.50
N VAL A 217 23.44 14.90 -9.18
CA VAL A 217 22.22 14.27 -8.63
C VAL A 217 22.36 12.81 -8.23
N LEU A 218 23.45 12.13 -8.60
CA LEU A 218 23.71 10.75 -8.17
C LEU A 218 24.34 10.68 -6.76
N ARG A 219 24.80 11.80 -6.20
CA ARG A 219 25.40 11.86 -4.86
C ARG A 219 24.48 11.39 -3.71
N PRO A 220 23.15 11.62 -3.70
CA PRO A 220 22.24 11.04 -2.70
C PRO A 220 22.24 9.50 -2.68
N LEU A 221 22.60 8.80 -3.77
CA LEU A 221 22.73 7.33 -3.76
C LEU A 221 23.83 6.84 -2.81
N ARG A 222 24.78 7.72 -2.42
CA ARG A 222 25.76 7.43 -1.36
C ARG A 222 25.14 7.28 0.03
N LEU A 223 23.93 7.79 0.23
CA LEU A 223 23.16 7.49 1.45
C LEU A 223 22.85 5.99 1.53
N VAL A 224 22.62 5.32 0.40
CA VAL A 224 22.47 3.86 0.35
C VAL A 224 23.78 3.20 0.75
N SER A 225 24.92 3.59 0.15
CA SER A 225 26.22 2.98 0.48
C SER A 225 26.58 3.14 1.97
N GLY A 226 26.22 4.26 2.61
CA GLY A 226 26.43 4.53 4.03
C GLY A 226 25.45 3.88 5.03
N VAL A 227 24.25 3.45 4.61
CA VAL A 227 23.19 2.93 5.51
C VAL A 227 22.94 1.43 5.27
N PRO A 228 23.45 0.51 6.12
CA PRO A 228 23.42 -0.93 5.85
C PRO A 228 22.03 -1.55 5.67
N SER A 229 20.99 -1.00 6.30
CA SER A 229 19.62 -1.48 6.12
C SER A 229 19.10 -1.24 4.69
N LEU A 230 19.47 -0.12 4.05
CA LEU A 230 19.07 0.16 2.67
C LEU A 230 19.72 -0.81 1.67
N HIS A 231 20.94 -1.31 1.93
CA HIS A 231 21.55 -2.37 1.10
C HIS A 231 20.71 -3.64 1.11
N ILE A 232 20.23 -4.06 2.28
CA ILE A 232 19.45 -5.30 2.42
C ILE A 232 18.13 -5.16 1.66
N VAL A 233 17.44 -4.03 1.82
CA VAL A 233 16.19 -3.72 1.13
C VAL A 233 16.38 -3.66 -0.39
N LEU A 234 17.37 -2.92 -0.88
CA LEU A 234 17.62 -2.79 -2.32
C LEU A 234 18.01 -4.13 -2.95
N ASN A 235 18.84 -4.94 -2.28
CA ASN A 235 19.18 -6.28 -2.74
C ASN A 235 17.98 -7.25 -2.76
N SER A 236 16.98 -7.03 -1.90
CA SER A 236 15.72 -7.78 -1.94
C SER A 236 14.91 -7.42 -3.18
N ILE A 237 14.72 -6.11 -3.43
CA ILE A 237 14.03 -5.59 -4.61
C ILE A 237 14.70 -6.06 -5.91
N MET A 238 16.03 -5.94 -6.02
CA MET A 238 16.77 -6.38 -7.20
C MET A 238 16.61 -7.89 -7.51
N LYS A 239 16.36 -8.74 -6.50
CA LYS A 239 16.05 -10.16 -6.71
C LYS A 239 14.61 -10.36 -7.20
N ALA A 240 13.64 -9.63 -6.64
CA ALA A 240 12.25 -9.67 -7.07
C ALA A 240 12.04 -9.15 -8.51
N MET A 241 12.98 -8.34 -9.04
CA MET A 241 12.93 -7.83 -10.42
C MET A 241 13.17 -8.91 -11.49
N VAL A 242 13.94 -9.96 -11.18
CA VAL A 242 14.31 -11.00 -12.16
C VAL A 242 13.10 -11.76 -12.73
N PRO A 243 12.19 -12.33 -11.93
CA PRO A 243 11.01 -13.03 -12.46
C PRO A 243 10.04 -12.09 -13.21
N LEU A 244 9.98 -10.80 -12.84
CA LEU A 244 9.20 -9.80 -13.56
C LEU A 244 9.72 -9.50 -14.97
N LEU A 245 10.99 -9.79 -15.28
CA LEU A 245 11.55 -9.51 -16.61
C LEU A 245 10.76 -10.21 -17.72
N HIS A 246 10.27 -11.43 -17.47
CA HIS A 246 9.42 -12.15 -18.43
C HIS A 246 8.08 -11.44 -18.68
N ILE A 247 7.48 -10.86 -17.64
CA ILE A 247 6.24 -10.08 -17.77
C ILE A 247 6.53 -8.76 -18.48
N ALA A 248 7.61 -8.05 -18.12
CA ALA A 248 8.00 -6.81 -18.78
C ALA A 248 8.24 -7.01 -20.29
N LEU A 249 8.81 -8.15 -20.70
CA LEU A 249 8.95 -8.53 -22.11
C LEU A 249 7.60 -8.79 -22.78
N LEU A 250 6.66 -9.46 -22.10
CA LEU A 250 5.29 -9.65 -22.59
C LEU A 250 4.55 -8.30 -22.76
N VAL A 251 4.64 -7.42 -21.78
CA VAL A 251 4.05 -6.06 -21.82
C VAL A 251 4.61 -5.25 -22.99
N LEU A 252 5.93 -5.24 -23.13
CA LEU A 252 6.60 -4.57 -24.26
C LEU A 252 6.12 -5.14 -25.60
N PHE A 253 5.96 -6.46 -25.72
CA PHE A 253 5.45 -7.11 -26.93
C PHE A 253 3.99 -6.73 -27.23
N VAL A 254 3.12 -6.68 -26.22
CA VAL A 254 1.73 -6.22 -26.35
C VAL A 254 1.68 -4.75 -26.79
N ILE A 255 2.49 -3.87 -26.18
CA ILE A 255 2.60 -2.46 -26.58
C ILE A 255 3.06 -2.34 -28.04
N ILE A 256 4.04 -3.12 -28.47
CA ILE A 256 4.54 -3.12 -29.86
C ILE A 256 3.44 -3.57 -30.84
N ILE A 257 2.69 -4.64 -30.53
CA ILE A 257 1.58 -5.12 -31.36
C ILE A 257 0.51 -4.02 -31.51
N TYR A 258 0.05 -3.46 -30.40
CA TYR A 258 -0.98 -2.42 -30.44
C TYR A 258 -0.47 -1.14 -31.10
N ALA A 259 0.80 -0.75 -30.92
CA ALA A 259 1.39 0.39 -31.62
C ALA A 259 1.42 0.20 -33.14
N ILE A 260 1.72 -1.00 -33.64
CA ILE A 260 1.69 -1.31 -35.09
C ILE A 260 0.25 -1.30 -35.60
N ILE A 261 -0.70 -1.92 -34.87
CA ILE A 261 -2.13 -1.91 -35.25
C ILE A 261 -2.68 -0.48 -35.26
N GLY A 262 -2.37 0.33 -34.25
CA GLY A 262 -2.79 1.72 -34.16
C GLY A 262 -2.20 2.60 -35.26
N LEU A 263 -0.91 2.41 -35.59
CA LEU A 263 -0.25 3.06 -36.71
C LEU A 263 -0.98 2.77 -38.04
N GLU A 264 -1.19 1.50 -38.39
CA GLU A 264 -1.86 1.11 -39.64
C GLU A 264 -3.33 1.57 -39.71
N LEU A 265 -4.06 1.56 -38.60
CA LEU A 265 -5.47 1.98 -38.56
C LEU A 265 -5.66 3.51 -38.58
N PHE A 266 -4.76 4.26 -37.93
CA PHE A 266 -5.01 5.65 -37.52
C PHE A 266 -4.02 6.70 -38.05
N ILE A 267 -3.01 6.30 -38.83
CA ILE A 267 -2.03 7.22 -39.45
C ILE A 267 -2.69 8.44 -40.11
N GLY A 268 -2.21 9.64 -39.76
CA GLY A 268 -2.60 10.92 -40.32
C GLY A 268 -4.03 11.37 -40.03
N ARG A 269 -4.79 10.66 -39.18
CA ARG A 269 -6.21 10.97 -38.93
C ARG A 269 -6.42 12.19 -38.02
N MET A 270 -5.49 12.46 -37.11
CA MET A 270 -5.64 13.52 -36.09
C MET A 270 -5.20 14.93 -36.52
N HIS A 271 -4.74 15.17 -37.76
CA HIS A 271 -4.19 16.47 -38.20
C HIS A 271 -5.21 17.50 -38.72
N LYS A 272 -6.48 17.39 -38.34
CA LYS A 272 -7.57 18.28 -38.79
C LYS A 272 -8.31 18.85 -37.60
N THR A 273 -8.47 20.18 -37.55
CA THR A 273 -9.30 20.87 -36.55
C THR A 273 -10.15 21.95 -37.21
N CYS A 274 -11.05 22.56 -36.44
CA CYS A 274 -11.91 23.63 -36.89
C CYS A 274 -11.17 24.98 -36.87
N PHE A 275 -11.03 25.60 -38.04
CA PHE A 275 -10.46 26.94 -38.21
C PHE A 275 -11.54 27.93 -38.64
N PHE A 276 -11.37 29.21 -38.33
CA PHE A 276 -12.21 30.25 -38.93
C PHE A 276 -11.91 30.40 -40.43
N ILE A 277 -12.95 30.56 -41.26
CA ILE A 277 -12.81 30.64 -42.72
C ILE A 277 -11.93 31.84 -43.09
N GLY A 278 -10.80 31.57 -43.73
CA GLY A 278 -9.87 32.59 -44.21
C GLY A 278 -8.81 33.07 -43.21
N SER A 279 -8.72 32.47 -42.01
CA SER A 279 -7.60 32.70 -41.08
C SER A 279 -6.94 31.38 -40.66
N ASP A 280 -5.78 31.48 -40.03
CA ASP A 280 -5.09 30.35 -39.40
C ASP A 280 -5.42 30.24 -37.89
N LEU A 281 -6.48 30.91 -37.42
CA LEU A 281 -6.93 30.88 -36.01
C LEU A 281 -7.90 29.72 -35.76
N GLU A 282 -7.62 28.94 -34.71
CA GLU A 282 -8.44 27.82 -34.25
C GLU A 282 -9.72 28.33 -33.56
N SER A 283 -10.88 27.72 -33.89
CA SER A 283 -12.18 28.22 -33.45
C SER A 283 -12.59 27.82 -32.03
N GLU A 284 -11.92 26.81 -31.48
CA GLU A 284 -12.19 26.27 -30.13
C GLU A 284 -11.09 26.71 -29.16
N GLU A 285 -11.34 26.62 -27.84
CA GLU A 285 -10.35 26.94 -26.80
C GLU A 285 -9.42 25.73 -26.61
N ASP A 286 -10.00 24.53 -26.45
CA ASP A 286 -9.31 23.25 -26.59
C ASP A 286 -9.57 22.65 -28.00
N PRO A 287 -8.60 22.69 -28.93
CA PRO A 287 -8.78 22.16 -30.29
C PRO A 287 -8.89 20.63 -30.28
N SER A 288 -9.97 20.11 -30.88
CA SER A 288 -10.23 18.67 -31.02
C SER A 288 -10.36 18.26 -32.49
N PRO A 289 -10.05 16.99 -32.87
CA PRO A 289 -10.12 16.55 -34.26
C PRO A 289 -11.47 16.82 -34.94
N CYS A 290 -11.46 16.96 -36.26
CA CYS A 290 -12.67 17.10 -37.07
C CYS A 290 -12.64 16.27 -38.36
N ALA A 291 -13.83 15.95 -38.87
CA ALA A 291 -14.05 15.31 -40.16
C ALA A 291 -14.71 16.28 -41.15
N PHE A 292 -14.20 16.30 -42.40
CA PHE A 292 -14.75 17.12 -43.49
C PHE A 292 -16.13 16.63 -43.95
N SER A 293 -16.34 15.31 -43.92
CA SER A 293 -17.62 14.65 -44.11
C SER A 293 -17.51 13.17 -43.67
N GLY A 294 -18.58 12.58 -43.15
CA GLY A 294 -18.62 11.19 -42.70
C GLY A 294 -19.21 11.00 -41.30
N HIS A 295 -18.74 9.98 -40.59
CA HIS A 295 -19.22 9.60 -39.25
C HIS A 295 -18.50 10.31 -38.09
N GLY A 296 -17.51 11.17 -38.36
CA GLY A 296 -16.77 11.94 -37.36
C GLY A 296 -17.39 13.30 -37.04
N ARG A 297 -16.73 14.07 -36.17
CA ARG A 297 -17.19 15.38 -35.67
C ARG A 297 -17.15 16.45 -36.77
N ALA A 298 -18.28 17.12 -36.98
CA ALA A 298 -18.37 18.28 -37.86
C ALA A 298 -18.23 19.59 -37.07
N CYS A 299 -17.62 20.61 -37.67
CA CYS A 299 -17.54 21.96 -37.08
C CYS A 299 -18.94 22.60 -37.06
N VAL A 300 -19.44 22.95 -35.87
CA VAL A 300 -20.82 23.46 -35.68
C VAL A 300 -20.89 24.99 -35.59
N GLN A 301 -19.76 25.65 -35.35
CA GLN A 301 -19.70 27.11 -35.21
C GLN A 301 -19.84 27.82 -36.57
N ASN A 302 -20.57 28.94 -36.60
CA ASN A 302 -20.69 29.77 -37.80
C ASN A 302 -19.32 30.29 -38.28
N ASN A 303 -19.12 30.33 -39.60
CA ASN A 303 -17.88 30.73 -40.25
C ASN A 303 -16.64 29.88 -39.89
N THR A 304 -16.83 28.59 -39.58
CA THR A 304 -15.72 27.65 -39.39
C THR A 304 -15.67 26.58 -40.49
N GLU A 305 -14.46 26.11 -40.82
CA GLU A 305 -14.23 24.98 -41.72
C GLU A 305 -13.29 23.95 -41.10
N CYS A 306 -13.54 22.67 -41.36
CA CYS A 306 -12.64 21.59 -40.93
C CYS A 306 -11.46 21.50 -41.90
N ARG A 307 -10.28 21.93 -41.44
CA ARG A 307 -9.08 22.07 -42.29
C ARG A 307 -7.91 21.28 -41.71
N GLY A 308 -7.08 20.73 -42.59
CA GLY A 308 -5.79 20.15 -42.20
C GLY A 308 -4.74 21.21 -41.84
N ARG A 309 -3.52 20.76 -41.52
CA ARG A 309 -2.36 21.53 -41.00
C ARG A 309 -2.34 21.76 -39.48
N TRP A 310 -3.24 21.13 -38.74
CA TRP A 310 -3.11 21.09 -37.28
C TRP A 310 -2.03 20.10 -36.88
N ALA A 311 -1.20 20.46 -35.88
CA ALA A 311 -0.13 19.58 -35.39
C ALA A 311 -0.71 18.26 -34.80
N GLY A 312 -1.91 18.33 -34.25
CA GLY A 312 -2.58 17.25 -33.52
C GLY A 312 -2.74 17.61 -32.03
N PRO A 313 -3.45 16.77 -31.25
CA PRO A 313 -3.68 17.03 -29.84
C PRO A 313 -2.36 17.14 -29.05
N ASN A 314 -2.38 17.91 -27.95
CA ASN A 314 -1.21 18.12 -27.08
C ASN A 314 0.05 18.58 -27.83
N GLY A 315 -0.09 19.57 -28.72
CA GLY A 315 1.01 20.07 -29.54
C GLY A 315 1.56 19.07 -30.57
N GLY A 316 0.78 18.04 -30.92
CA GLY A 316 1.18 16.96 -31.82
C GLY A 316 1.94 15.80 -31.16
N ILE A 317 1.98 15.72 -29.82
CA ILE A 317 2.68 14.64 -29.10
C ILE A 317 1.87 13.32 -29.17
N THR A 318 0.56 13.40 -28.95
CA THR A 318 -0.35 12.23 -28.98
C THR A 318 -0.84 11.99 -30.40
N ASN A 319 -0.15 11.10 -31.12
CA ASN A 319 -0.47 10.74 -32.51
C ASN A 319 -0.08 9.28 -32.83
N PHE A 320 -0.55 8.80 -33.99
CA PHE A 320 -0.26 7.47 -34.53
C PHE A 320 0.49 7.54 -35.87
N ASP A 321 1.28 8.59 -36.11
CA ASP A 321 1.91 8.84 -37.42
C ASP A 321 3.26 8.16 -37.60
N ASN A 322 3.95 7.90 -36.49
CA ASN A 322 5.21 7.15 -36.46
C ASN A 322 5.16 6.11 -35.34
N PHE A 323 5.87 5.00 -35.53
CA PHE A 323 5.96 3.90 -34.57
C PHE A 323 6.30 4.37 -33.13
N PHE A 324 7.17 5.37 -32.96
CA PHE A 324 7.54 5.87 -31.62
C PHE A 324 6.40 6.67 -30.95
N PHE A 325 5.68 7.53 -31.67
CA PHE A 325 4.52 8.25 -31.12
C PHE A 325 3.35 7.30 -30.85
N ALA A 326 3.12 6.32 -31.74
CA ALA A 326 2.16 5.26 -31.51
C ALA A 326 2.52 4.44 -30.26
N MET A 327 3.80 4.09 -30.06
CA MET A 327 4.27 3.38 -28.87
C MET A 327 4.10 4.20 -27.59
N LEU A 328 4.38 5.51 -27.60
CA LEU A 328 4.17 6.38 -26.44
C LEU A 328 2.68 6.56 -26.12
N THR A 329 1.85 6.78 -27.14
CA THR A 329 0.39 6.92 -26.98
C THR A 329 -0.23 5.62 -26.47
N VAL A 330 0.21 4.46 -26.97
CA VAL A 330 -0.21 3.15 -26.46
C VAL A 330 0.28 2.91 -25.03
N PHE A 331 1.52 3.29 -24.69
CA PHE A 331 2.02 3.24 -23.31
C PHE A 331 1.14 4.08 -22.38
N GLN A 332 0.81 5.32 -22.78
CA GLN A 332 -0.10 6.19 -22.02
C GLN A 332 -1.47 5.53 -21.79
N CYS A 333 -2.09 4.98 -22.84
CA CYS A 333 -3.35 4.23 -22.69
C CYS A 333 -3.21 3.00 -21.79
N VAL A 334 -2.08 2.28 -21.84
CA VAL A 334 -1.80 1.12 -20.99
C VAL A 334 -1.65 1.51 -19.52
N THR A 335 -1.12 2.70 -19.20
CA THR A 335 -1.09 3.23 -17.83
C THR A 335 -2.47 3.66 -17.29
N MET A 336 -3.53 3.53 -18.11
CA MET A 336 -4.91 3.88 -17.79
C MET A 336 -5.16 5.38 -17.59
N GLU A 337 -4.26 6.24 -18.08
CA GLU A 337 -4.34 7.69 -17.88
C GLU A 337 -4.57 8.47 -19.19
N GLY A 338 -5.54 9.38 -19.21
CA GLY A 338 -5.97 10.14 -20.42
C GLY A 338 -6.34 9.26 -21.64
N TRP A 339 -6.64 7.97 -21.42
CA TRP A 339 -6.90 7.01 -22.51
C TRP A 339 -8.26 7.25 -23.18
N THR A 340 -9.22 7.78 -22.42
CA THR A 340 -10.53 8.21 -22.92
C THR A 340 -10.41 9.39 -23.88
N ASP A 341 -9.46 10.30 -23.66
CA ASP A 341 -9.29 11.49 -24.51
C ASP A 341 -8.73 11.09 -25.87
N VAL A 342 -7.73 10.19 -25.89
CA VAL A 342 -7.22 9.59 -27.13
C VAL A 342 -8.32 8.82 -27.87
N LEU A 343 -9.19 8.10 -27.14
CA LEU A 343 -10.37 7.45 -27.71
C LEU A 343 -11.35 8.47 -28.31
N TYR A 344 -11.69 9.55 -27.60
CA TYR A 344 -12.64 10.57 -28.08
C TYR A 344 -12.08 11.36 -29.27
N TRP A 345 -10.82 11.79 -29.23
CA TRP A 345 -10.12 12.37 -30.37
C TRP A 345 -10.14 11.46 -31.61
N MET A 346 -10.00 10.13 -31.41
CA MET A 346 -10.15 9.19 -32.53
C MET A 346 -11.60 9.11 -33.04
N GLN A 347 -12.59 9.07 -32.14
CA GLN A 347 -14.00 9.07 -32.52
C GLN A 347 -14.39 10.34 -33.28
N ASP A 348 -13.88 11.50 -32.89
CA ASP A 348 -14.10 12.75 -33.59
C ASP A 348 -13.44 12.76 -34.99
N ALA A 349 -12.27 12.14 -35.14
CA ALA A 349 -11.55 12.06 -36.41
C ALA A 349 -12.17 11.08 -37.43
N MET A 350 -12.72 9.93 -37.00
CA MET A 350 -13.17 8.86 -37.92
C MET A 350 -14.55 8.24 -37.62
N GLY A 351 -15.19 8.60 -36.52
CA GLY A 351 -16.50 8.11 -36.07
C GLY A 351 -16.43 6.99 -35.03
N HIS A 352 -17.58 6.73 -34.40
CA HIS A 352 -17.67 5.88 -33.20
C HIS A 352 -17.56 4.37 -33.43
N GLU A 353 -17.64 3.85 -34.67
CA GLU A 353 -17.89 2.42 -34.93
C GLU A 353 -16.72 1.47 -34.57
N LEU A 354 -15.48 1.88 -34.84
CA LEU A 354 -14.27 1.05 -34.70
C LEU A 354 -13.35 1.41 -33.52
N PRO A 355 -13.11 2.69 -33.17
CA PRO A 355 -12.07 3.05 -32.19
C PRO A 355 -12.28 2.40 -30.81
N TRP A 356 -13.52 2.31 -30.32
CA TRP A 356 -13.80 1.71 -29.02
C TRP A 356 -13.36 0.25 -28.92
N ILE A 357 -13.43 -0.55 -30.00
CA ILE A 357 -12.98 -1.95 -29.99
C ILE A 357 -11.47 -2.01 -29.75
N TYR A 358 -10.71 -1.13 -30.41
CA TYR A 358 -9.27 -1.02 -30.23
C TYR A 358 -8.93 -0.59 -28.79
N PHE A 359 -9.46 0.54 -28.31
CA PHE A 359 -9.07 1.08 -27.00
C PHE A 359 -9.60 0.25 -25.82
N VAL A 360 -10.81 -0.30 -25.89
CA VAL A 360 -11.35 -1.17 -24.82
C VAL A 360 -10.58 -2.49 -24.76
N SER A 361 -10.23 -3.10 -25.90
CA SER A 361 -9.38 -4.31 -25.89
C SER A 361 -7.97 -4.01 -25.37
N LEU A 362 -7.40 -2.85 -25.73
CA LEU A 362 -6.10 -2.40 -25.23
C LEU A 362 -6.09 -2.25 -23.69
N VAL A 363 -7.12 -1.64 -23.09
CA VAL A 363 -7.20 -1.52 -21.62
C VAL A 363 -7.40 -2.89 -20.94
N ILE A 364 -8.19 -3.79 -21.55
CA ILE A 364 -8.40 -5.14 -21.00
C ILE A 364 -7.10 -5.98 -21.01
N PHE A 365 -6.44 -6.08 -22.16
CA PHE A 365 -5.27 -6.95 -22.33
C PHE A 365 -3.95 -6.29 -21.94
N GLY A 366 -3.81 -4.99 -22.19
CA GLY A 366 -2.61 -4.20 -21.90
C GLY A 366 -2.53 -3.69 -20.47
N SER A 367 -3.66 -3.35 -19.83
CA SER A 367 -3.68 -2.84 -18.46
C SER A 367 -4.14 -3.90 -17.44
N PHE A 368 -5.42 -4.30 -17.46
CA PHE A 368 -5.98 -5.15 -16.41
C PHE A 368 -5.32 -6.54 -16.34
N PHE A 369 -5.15 -7.22 -17.48
CA PHE A 369 -4.51 -8.53 -17.52
C PHE A 369 -3.03 -8.46 -17.08
N VAL A 370 -2.30 -7.44 -17.52
CA VAL A 370 -0.91 -7.19 -17.13
C VAL A 370 -0.77 -6.92 -15.64
N LEU A 371 -1.59 -6.03 -15.08
CA LEU A 371 -1.58 -5.70 -13.66
C LEU A 371 -1.81 -6.96 -12.81
N ASN A 372 -2.77 -7.80 -13.20
CA ASN A 372 -3.05 -9.08 -12.54
C ASN A 372 -1.87 -10.07 -12.63
N LEU A 373 -1.17 -10.16 -13.77
CA LEU A 373 0.03 -10.99 -13.91
C LEU A 373 1.17 -10.49 -13.01
N VAL A 374 1.44 -9.19 -13.00
CA VAL A 374 2.49 -8.57 -12.16
C VAL A 374 2.19 -8.79 -10.67
N LEU A 375 0.96 -8.56 -10.24
CA LEU A 375 0.50 -8.83 -8.87
C LEU A 375 0.63 -10.33 -8.50
N GLY A 376 0.22 -11.23 -9.39
CA GLY A 376 0.29 -12.68 -9.17
C GLY A 376 1.72 -13.20 -9.00
N VAL A 377 2.63 -12.83 -9.93
CA VAL A 377 4.03 -13.27 -9.87
C VAL A 377 4.73 -12.70 -8.64
N LEU A 378 4.56 -11.41 -8.34
CA LEU A 378 5.16 -10.84 -7.14
C LEU A 378 4.59 -11.44 -5.85
N SER A 379 3.27 -11.64 -5.76
CA SER A 379 2.65 -12.33 -4.61
C SER A 379 3.25 -13.72 -4.40
N GLY A 380 3.50 -14.47 -5.47
CA GLY A 380 4.19 -15.76 -5.41
C GLY A 380 5.63 -15.65 -4.90
N GLU A 381 6.42 -14.69 -5.39
CA GLU A 381 7.81 -14.50 -4.97
C GLU A 381 7.96 -14.00 -3.53
N PHE A 382 7.13 -13.05 -3.10
CA PHE A 382 7.07 -12.63 -1.70
C PHE A 382 6.63 -13.78 -0.79
N SER A 383 5.69 -14.62 -1.23
CA SER A 383 5.28 -15.83 -0.49
C SER A 383 6.45 -16.81 -0.31
N LYS A 384 7.22 -17.09 -1.38
CA LYS A 384 8.43 -17.92 -1.31
C LYS A 384 9.48 -17.35 -0.35
N GLU A 385 9.70 -16.04 -0.31
CA GLU A 385 10.67 -15.44 0.60
C GLU A 385 10.16 -15.44 2.06
N ARG A 386 8.85 -15.28 2.28
CA ARG A 386 8.20 -15.48 3.59
C ARG A 386 8.37 -16.92 4.10
N GLU A 387 8.19 -17.93 3.24
CA GLU A 387 8.38 -19.34 3.61
C GLU A 387 9.82 -19.62 4.04
N LYS A 388 10.82 -19.08 3.34
CA LYS A 388 12.23 -19.16 3.75
C LYS A 388 12.47 -18.48 5.10
N ALA A 389 11.81 -17.36 5.39
CA ALA A 389 11.91 -16.69 6.70
C ALA A 389 11.24 -17.50 7.83
N LYS A 390 10.08 -18.13 7.54
CA LYS A 390 9.39 -19.05 8.46
C LYS A 390 10.27 -20.26 8.79
N ALA A 391 10.90 -20.86 7.79
CA ALA A 391 11.81 -22.00 7.93
C ALA A 391 13.09 -21.67 8.73
N ARG A 392 13.54 -20.40 8.76
CA ARG A 392 14.68 -19.94 9.59
C ARG A 392 14.33 -19.78 11.09
N GLY A 393 13.06 -19.94 11.46
CA GLY A 393 12.60 -19.81 12.85
C GLY A 393 12.58 -18.37 13.39
N ASP A 394 12.74 -17.36 12.55
CA ASP A 394 12.71 -15.95 12.98
C ASP A 394 11.32 -15.54 13.51
N PHE A 395 10.27 -16.14 12.96
CA PHE A 395 8.89 -15.99 13.43
C PHE A 395 8.69 -16.49 14.87
N GLN A 396 9.41 -17.54 15.26
CA GLN A 396 9.35 -18.09 16.61
C GLN A 396 10.02 -17.16 17.63
N LYS A 397 11.16 -16.54 17.27
CA LYS A 397 11.82 -15.51 18.10
C LYS A 397 10.94 -14.27 18.30
N LEU A 398 10.21 -13.85 17.26
CA LEU A 398 9.29 -12.72 17.36
C LEU A 398 8.13 -13.04 18.31
N ARG A 399 7.54 -14.24 18.18
CA ARG A 399 6.46 -14.73 19.05
C ARG A 399 6.91 -14.87 20.50
N GLU A 400 8.09 -15.44 20.75
CA GLU A 400 8.70 -15.53 22.08
C GLU A 400 8.89 -14.15 22.71
N LYS A 401 9.27 -13.13 21.92
CA LYS A 401 9.43 -11.75 22.40
C LYS A 401 8.08 -11.09 22.74
N GLN A 402 7.06 -11.27 21.90
CA GLN A 402 5.71 -10.75 22.17
C GLN A 402 5.11 -11.39 23.42
N GLN A 403 5.16 -12.73 23.52
CA GLN A 403 4.72 -13.46 24.70
C GLN A 403 5.45 -12.98 25.96
N LEU A 404 6.77 -12.80 25.90
CA LEU A 404 7.55 -12.30 27.04
C LEU A 404 7.17 -10.87 27.45
N GLU A 405 6.78 -10.00 26.51
CA GLU A 405 6.31 -8.64 26.82
C GLU A 405 4.90 -8.67 27.44
N GLU A 406 4.01 -9.56 26.99
CA GLU A 406 2.69 -9.78 27.58
C GLU A 406 2.79 -10.39 28.98
N ASP A 407 3.55 -11.47 29.15
CA ASP A 407 3.81 -12.14 30.43
C ASP A 407 4.44 -11.18 31.44
N LEU A 408 5.46 -10.41 31.02
CA LEU A 408 6.10 -9.41 31.89
C LEU A 408 5.12 -8.32 32.33
N ARG A 409 4.19 -7.91 31.45
CA ARG A 409 3.15 -6.94 31.77
C ARG A 409 2.10 -7.52 32.73
N GLY A 410 1.70 -8.78 32.53
CA GLY A 410 0.81 -9.52 33.43
C GLY A 410 1.42 -9.68 34.82
N TYR A 411 2.68 -10.10 34.91
CA TYR A 411 3.42 -10.16 36.18
C TYR A 411 3.55 -8.79 36.84
N LEU A 412 3.80 -7.73 36.08
CA LEU A 412 3.85 -6.36 36.63
C LEU A 412 2.48 -5.92 37.17
N GLU A 413 1.38 -6.27 36.50
CA GLU A 413 0.02 -5.98 36.99
C GLU A 413 -0.30 -6.79 38.25
N TRP A 414 0.04 -8.08 38.32
CA TRP A 414 -0.11 -8.90 39.54
C TRP A 414 0.71 -8.35 40.72
N ILE A 415 1.96 -7.94 40.49
CA ILE A 415 2.80 -7.29 41.53
C ILE A 415 2.14 -5.98 42.00
N THR A 416 1.69 -5.13 41.06
CA THR A 416 1.02 -3.86 41.38
C THR A 416 -0.32 -4.07 42.09
N GLN A 417 -0.99 -5.20 41.86
CA GLN A 417 -2.24 -5.58 42.52
C GLN A 417 -1.99 -6.13 43.93
N ALA A 418 -0.95 -6.95 44.13
CA ALA A 418 -0.54 -7.46 45.43
C ALA A 418 -0.07 -6.33 46.38
N GLU A 419 0.76 -5.40 45.87
CA GLU A 419 1.14 -4.17 46.60
C GLU A 419 -0.09 -3.32 47.03
N GLY A 420 -1.24 -3.50 46.38
CA GLY A 420 -2.50 -2.86 46.71
C GLY A 420 -3.40 -3.61 47.69
N LEU A 421 -3.10 -4.88 48.01
CA LEU A 421 -3.87 -5.74 48.91
C LEU A 421 -3.19 -5.88 50.28
N ASP A 422 -1.86 -6.00 50.32
CA ASP A 422 -1.07 -6.09 51.56
C ASP A 422 -1.26 -4.85 52.48
N ASP A 423 -1.75 -3.74 51.94
CA ASP A 423 -2.01 -2.48 52.64
C ASP A 423 -3.38 -2.44 53.38
N ASP A 424 -4.21 -3.49 53.25
CA ASP A 424 -5.51 -3.67 53.92
C ASP A 424 -5.46 -4.64 55.15
N GLU A 425 -4.45 -5.52 55.27
CA GLU A 425 -4.30 -6.45 56.43
C GLU A 425 -3.72 -5.81 57.71
N ASP A 426 -3.17 -4.59 57.61
CA ASP A 426 -2.69 -3.70 58.70
C ASP A 426 -3.81 -3.29 59.72
N GLY A 427 -4.95 -3.99 59.71
CA GLY A 427 -6.14 -3.77 60.54
C GLY A 427 -6.35 -4.79 61.67
N ALA A 428 -5.59 -5.87 61.73
CA ALA A 428 -5.64 -6.86 62.83
C ALA A 428 -4.36 -6.78 63.69
N ASP A 429 -4.52 -6.71 65.02
CA ASP A 429 -3.39 -6.58 65.95
C ASP A 429 -2.49 -7.82 65.93
N GLY A 430 -1.25 -7.67 65.46
CA GLY A 430 -0.20 -8.68 65.52
C GLY A 430 1.18 -8.05 65.28
N GLU A 431 2.05 -8.10 66.29
CA GLU A 431 3.45 -7.71 66.12
C GLU A 431 4.20 -8.80 65.35
N ASP A 432 4.46 -8.60 64.05
CA ASP A 432 5.57 -9.31 63.41
C ASP A 432 6.29 -8.52 62.33
N LYS A 433 7.62 -8.63 62.30
CA LYS A 433 8.50 -7.80 61.45
C LYS A 433 8.76 -8.45 60.09
N HIS A 434 7.81 -8.35 59.17
CA HIS A 434 8.12 -8.60 57.76
C HIS A 434 8.95 -7.45 57.16
N VAL A 435 10.14 -7.77 56.68
CA VAL A 435 11.06 -6.82 56.05
C VAL A 435 10.52 -6.45 54.67
N ARG A 436 10.08 -5.20 54.54
CA ARG A 436 9.60 -4.62 53.27
C ARG A 436 10.77 -4.51 52.28
N VAL A 437 10.73 -5.27 51.20
CA VAL A 437 11.64 -5.14 50.05
C VAL A 437 10.92 -4.33 48.98
N THR A 438 11.46 -3.18 48.60
CA THR A 438 10.87 -2.34 47.53
C THR A 438 11.36 -2.77 46.15
N VAL A 439 10.65 -2.35 45.10
CA VAL A 439 11.10 -2.55 43.70
C VAL A 439 12.46 -1.87 43.43
N GLU A 440 12.75 -0.79 44.14
CA GLU A 440 14.07 -0.12 44.15
C GLU A 440 15.16 -1.06 44.70
N ASP A 441 14.95 -1.71 45.86
CA ASP A 441 15.87 -2.70 46.44
C ASP A 441 16.19 -3.88 45.48
N LEU A 442 15.19 -4.35 44.73
CA LEU A 442 15.35 -5.45 43.77
C LEU A 442 16.09 -5.02 42.50
N THR A 443 15.82 -3.81 42.01
CA THR A 443 16.50 -3.25 40.83
C THR A 443 17.95 -2.86 41.15
N GLU A 444 18.23 -2.31 42.33
CA GLU A 444 19.59 -2.07 42.83
C GLU A 444 20.37 -3.38 43.05
N LYS A 445 19.78 -4.41 43.67
CA LYS A 445 20.43 -5.73 43.84
C LYS A 445 20.73 -6.46 42.53
N ARG A 446 20.05 -6.11 41.43
CA ARG A 446 20.37 -6.61 40.08
C ARG A 446 21.54 -5.84 39.46
N ARG A 447 21.67 -4.54 39.78
CA ARG A 447 22.79 -3.67 39.36
C ARG A 447 24.08 -3.99 40.12
N SER A 448 24.00 -4.25 41.44
CA SER A 448 25.18 -4.57 42.27
C SER A 448 25.77 -5.95 41.97
N ARG A 449 24.94 -6.97 41.70
CA ARG A 449 25.41 -8.31 41.30
C ARG A 449 26.12 -8.35 39.95
N LEU A 450 25.92 -7.35 39.07
CA LEU A 450 26.70 -7.21 37.83
C LEU A 450 28.06 -6.50 38.04
N LYS A 451 28.27 -5.84 39.19
CA LYS A 451 29.50 -5.08 39.48
C LYS A 451 30.63 -5.97 40.04
N TRP A 452 30.31 -7.14 40.61
CA TRP A 452 31.28 -8.07 41.23
C TRP A 452 32.14 -8.87 40.24
N LEU A 453 31.96 -8.69 38.92
CA LEU A 453 32.70 -9.40 37.87
C LEU A 453 33.76 -8.57 37.12
N ARG A 454 34.15 -7.38 37.63
CA ARG A 454 35.33 -6.63 37.12
C ARG A 454 36.35 -6.33 38.23
N HIS A 455 37.39 -7.17 38.23
CA HIS A 455 38.75 -6.96 38.72
C HIS A 455 39.00 -6.50 40.18
N SER A 456 39.52 -7.46 40.94
CA SER A 456 40.59 -7.23 41.92
C SER A 456 41.81 -6.56 41.25
N SER A 457 42.35 -5.49 41.86
CA SER A 457 43.78 -5.10 41.88
C SER A 457 44.05 -3.88 42.79
N HIS A 458 44.53 -4.14 44.01
CA HIS A 458 45.56 -3.45 44.81
C HIS A 458 45.77 -1.90 44.91
N SER A 459 46.23 -1.48 46.11
CA SER A 459 47.02 -0.28 46.51
C SER A 459 46.39 1.13 46.66
N THR A 460 46.18 1.53 47.93
CA THR A 460 46.76 2.69 48.65
C THR A 460 47.16 3.98 47.91
N ASP A 461 46.61 5.13 48.34
CA ASP A 461 47.29 6.26 49.04
C ASP A 461 46.58 7.63 48.88
N THR A 462 46.97 8.59 49.72
CA THR A 462 46.28 9.86 50.04
C THR A 462 46.69 11.07 49.18
N HIS A 463 45.79 12.05 48.99
CA HIS A 463 45.93 13.47 49.40
C HIS A 463 44.98 14.45 48.68
N THR A 464 44.85 15.65 49.26
CA THR A 464 43.84 16.71 49.01
C THR A 464 44.37 17.92 48.21
N SER A 465 43.57 18.56 47.35
CA SER A 465 43.48 20.04 47.19
C SER A 465 42.46 20.50 46.11
N LEU A 466 42.22 21.83 46.03
CA LEU A 466 41.05 22.54 45.45
C LEU A 466 41.35 23.24 44.07
N PRO A 467 40.38 23.91 43.38
CA PRO A 467 40.26 23.90 41.91
C PRO A 467 40.39 25.28 41.19
N ALA A 468 40.32 25.30 39.83
CA ALA A 468 39.72 26.39 39.03
C ALA A 468 39.51 26.09 37.51
N SER A 469 38.34 26.49 36.98
CA SER A 469 38.02 27.02 35.62
C SER A 469 38.19 26.20 34.30
N GLU A 470 37.07 25.60 33.87
CA GLU A 470 36.37 25.70 32.56
C GLU A 470 37.13 25.91 31.22
N THR A 471 36.95 24.98 30.25
CA THR A 471 36.01 25.16 29.10
C THR A 471 35.80 23.89 28.24
N THR A 472 34.55 23.41 28.22
CA THR A 472 33.82 22.69 27.14
C THR A 472 34.51 21.66 26.22
N SER A 473 34.20 20.37 26.41
CA SER A 473 33.65 19.52 25.32
C SER A 473 32.89 18.30 25.88
N VAL A 474 31.95 17.77 25.09
CA VAL A 474 30.95 16.77 25.49
C VAL A 474 31.55 15.38 25.72
N ASN A 475 31.21 14.72 26.84
CA ASN A 475 30.92 13.27 26.91
C ASN A 475 30.37 12.82 28.27
N THR A 476 29.34 11.97 28.23
CA THR A 476 28.81 11.11 29.32
C THR A 476 28.59 11.76 30.69
N GLU A 477 27.32 12.02 31.03
CA GLU A 477 26.91 12.25 32.42
C GLU A 477 27.13 10.98 33.27
N ASN A 478 28.27 10.93 33.95
CA ASN A 478 28.37 10.20 35.20
C ASN A 478 27.52 10.94 36.23
N VAL A 479 26.35 10.39 36.59
CA VAL A 479 25.67 10.80 37.82
C VAL A 479 26.55 10.38 38.99
N GLY A 480 27.27 11.36 39.55
CA GLY A 480 27.96 11.20 40.83
C GLY A 480 26.96 11.02 41.95
N GLU A 481 27.36 10.30 42.99
CA GLU A 481 26.59 10.18 44.22
C GLU A 481 26.60 11.54 44.94
N GLU A 482 25.58 12.37 44.72
CA GLU A 482 25.27 13.48 45.62
C GLU A 482 24.77 12.88 46.94
N GLU A 483 25.54 13.04 48.02
CA GLU A 483 25.03 12.85 49.38
C GLU A 483 23.92 13.87 49.63
N HIS A 484 22.66 13.43 49.45
CA HIS A 484 21.50 14.24 49.78
C HIS A 484 21.53 14.59 51.27
N HIS A 485 21.93 15.83 51.57
CA HIS A 485 21.73 16.46 52.87
C HIS A 485 20.23 16.42 53.20
N VAL A 486 19.84 15.53 54.11
CA VAL A 486 18.46 15.37 54.59
C VAL A 486 17.97 16.73 55.10
N THR A 487 17.07 17.36 54.34
CA THR A 487 16.62 18.71 54.67
C THR A 487 15.79 18.68 55.96
N CYS A 488 15.87 19.76 56.75
CA CYS A 488 15.07 19.88 57.99
C CYS A 488 13.56 19.71 57.72
N CYS A 489 13.11 20.08 56.51
CA CYS A 489 11.74 19.88 56.03
C CYS A 489 11.34 18.39 56.01
N GLU A 490 12.24 17.50 55.60
CA GLU A 490 12.00 16.04 55.53
C GLU A 490 11.82 15.41 56.92
N VAL A 491 12.59 15.87 57.91
CA VAL A 491 12.47 15.43 59.32
C VAL A 491 11.17 15.94 59.94
N ILE A 492 10.78 17.17 59.62
CA ILE A 492 9.52 17.78 60.06
C ILE A 492 8.32 17.08 59.41
N LEU A 493 8.37 16.78 58.11
CA LEU A 493 7.37 15.97 57.39
C LEU A 493 7.26 14.56 57.96
N ARG A 494 8.38 13.89 58.26
CA ARG A 494 8.39 12.58 58.94
C ARG A 494 7.75 12.65 60.33
N LYS A 495 8.00 13.70 61.12
CA LYS A 495 7.36 13.90 62.45
C LYS A 495 5.85 14.21 62.34
N LEU A 496 5.45 15.10 61.44
CA LEU A 496 4.04 15.41 61.16
C LEU A 496 3.26 14.15 60.73
N SER A 497 3.86 13.33 59.85
CA SER A 497 3.23 12.10 59.35
C SER A 497 2.80 11.13 60.47
N LYS A 498 3.51 11.11 61.59
CA LYS A 498 3.27 10.16 62.70
C LYS A 498 2.09 10.52 63.60
N THR A 499 1.53 11.72 63.48
CA THR A 499 0.35 12.17 64.26
C THR A 499 -0.91 11.34 63.96
N LYS A 500 -1.81 11.18 64.94
CA LYS A 500 -3.10 10.47 64.75
C LYS A 500 -3.95 11.11 63.64
N PHE A 501 -3.87 12.42 63.47
CA PHE A 501 -4.55 13.17 62.40
C PHE A 501 -4.01 12.78 61.02
N CYS A 502 -2.69 12.82 60.79
CA CYS A 502 -2.10 12.40 59.52
C CYS A 502 -2.29 10.91 59.20
N ARG A 503 -2.49 10.04 60.22
CA ARG A 503 -2.90 8.64 59.99
C ARG A 503 -4.36 8.53 59.55
N ARG A 504 -5.29 9.25 60.19
CA ARG A 504 -6.70 9.33 59.75
C ARG A 504 -6.82 9.92 58.34
N LEU A 505 -6.10 11.01 58.05
CA LEU A 505 -6.07 11.63 56.73
C LEU A 505 -5.50 10.67 55.67
N ARG A 506 -4.43 9.91 55.98
CA ARG A 506 -3.91 8.87 55.08
C ARG A 506 -4.89 7.73 54.86
N ARG A 507 -5.61 7.25 55.89
CA ARG A 507 -6.67 6.24 55.74
C ARG A 507 -7.83 6.77 54.88
N ALA A 508 -8.28 8.00 55.11
CA ALA A 508 -9.31 8.64 54.29
C ALA A 508 -8.85 8.82 52.83
N ASN A 509 -7.61 9.23 52.61
CA ASN A 509 -7.00 9.37 51.28
C ASN A 509 -6.81 8.01 50.57
N ARG A 510 -6.50 6.92 51.30
CA ARG A 510 -6.48 5.55 50.77
C ARG A 510 -7.88 5.07 50.40
N ALA A 511 -8.86 5.25 51.29
CA ALA A 511 -10.25 4.90 51.04
C ALA A 511 -10.81 5.67 49.83
N LEU A 512 -10.54 6.97 49.73
CA LEU A 512 -10.93 7.80 48.59
C LEU A 512 -10.26 7.31 47.30
N ARG A 513 -8.95 7.00 47.32
CA ARG A 513 -8.26 6.34 46.19
C ARG A 513 -8.91 5.03 45.76
N LYS A 514 -9.30 4.17 46.72
CA LYS A 514 -9.97 2.87 46.44
C LYS A 514 -11.31 3.10 45.76
N HIS A 515 -12.13 4.04 46.26
CA HIS A 515 -13.40 4.42 45.63
C HIS A 515 -13.20 5.06 44.24
N CYS A 516 -12.24 5.97 44.06
CA CYS A 516 -11.90 6.53 42.74
C CYS A 516 -11.44 5.46 41.74
N ARG A 517 -10.67 4.46 42.19
CA ARG A 517 -10.20 3.35 41.35
C ARG A 517 -11.34 2.43 40.93
N LEU A 518 -12.27 2.13 41.85
CA LEU A 518 -13.50 1.37 41.56
C LEU A 518 -14.40 2.14 40.57
N ALA A 519 -14.62 3.44 40.81
CA ALA A 519 -15.40 4.28 39.90
C ALA A 519 -14.78 4.34 38.49
N ALA A 520 -13.46 4.56 38.38
CA ALA A 520 -12.75 4.62 37.11
C ALA A 520 -12.66 3.28 36.35
N LYS A 521 -12.92 2.14 37.02
CA LYS A 521 -13.07 0.81 36.40
C LYS A 521 -14.54 0.40 36.17
N SER A 522 -15.53 1.23 36.53
CA SER A 522 -16.95 0.87 36.43
C SER A 522 -17.51 0.98 35.00
N VAL A 523 -18.47 0.11 34.66
CA VAL A 523 -19.16 0.10 33.36
C VAL A 523 -19.95 1.40 33.12
N ALA A 524 -20.55 1.97 34.18
CA ALA A 524 -21.23 3.26 34.09
C ALA A 524 -20.27 4.41 33.72
N PHE A 525 -19.07 4.45 34.31
CA PHE A 525 -18.06 5.44 33.96
C PHE A 525 -17.56 5.29 32.51
N TYR A 526 -17.48 4.05 32.00
CA TYR A 526 -17.19 3.79 30.59
C TYR A 526 -18.25 4.42 29.66
N TRP A 527 -19.54 4.14 29.85
CA TRP A 527 -20.60 4.71 29.02
C TRP A 527 -20.66 6.24 29.09
N VAL A 528 -20.41 6.83 30.26
CA VAL A 528 -20.29 8.30 30.41
C VAL A 528 -19.14 8.86 29.59
N VAL A 529 -17.94 8.26 29.65
CA VAL A 529 -16.78 8.73 28.85
C VAL A 529 -17.06 8.58 27.35
N LEU A 530 -17.67 7.48 26.92
CA LEU A 530 -18.04 7.26 25.52
C LEU A 530 -19.05 8.32 25.03
N LEU A 531 -20.07 8.64 25.84
CA LEU A 531 -21.02 9.70 25.54
C LEU A 531 -20.34 11.08 25.43
N LEU A 532 -19.39 11.40 26.31
CA LEU A 532 -18.62 12.66 26.23
C LEU A 532 -17.77 12.75 24.95
N VAL A 533 -17.16 11.63 24.52
CA VAL A 533 -16.41 11.57 23.25
C VAL A 533 -17.35 11.72 22.05
N PHE A 534 -18.52 11.07 22.05
CA PHE A 534 -19.53 11.22 21.00
C PHE A 534 -20.05 12.67 20.91
N LEU A 535 -20.42 13.28 22.04
CA LEU A 535 -20.86 14.68 22.10
C LEU A 535 -19.75 15.64 21.61
N ASN A 536 -18.49 15.40 21.98
CA ASN A 536 -17.38 16.20 21.46
C ASN A 536 -17.20 16.03 19.95
N THR A 537 -17.33 14.82 19.43
CA THR A 537 -17.29 14.52 18.00
C THR A 537 -18.39 15.27 17.26
N LEU A 538 -19.63 15.23 17.79
CA LEU A 538 -20.78 15.95 17.23
C LEU A 538 -20.59 17.48 17.24
N THR A 539 -19.99 18.04 18.30
CA THR A 539 -19.71 19.48 18.32
C THR A 539 -18.75 19.92 17.22
N ILE A 540 -17.73 19.10 16.91
CA ILE A 540 -16.78 19.41 15.83
C ILE A 540 -17.42 19.14 14.46
N ALA A 541 -18.22 18.08 14.33
CA ALA A 541 -18.95 17.77 13.10
C ALA A 541 -19.95 18.85 12.67
N SER A 542 -20.44 19.65 13.63
CA SER A 542 -21.40 20.74 13.38
C SER A 542 -20.80 21.99 12.74
N GLU A 543 -19.46 22.13 12.68
CA GLU A 543 -18.82 23.29 12.07
C GLU A 543 -19.04 23.36 10.56
N HIS A 544 -19.49 24.52 10.10
CA HIS A 544 -19.65 24.81 8.68
C HIS A 544 -19.39 26.29 8.36
N TYR A 545 -19.08 26.57 7.10
CA TYR A 545 -18.99 27.93 6.57
C TYR A 545 -20.38 28.61 6.57
N GLY A 546 -20.41 29.91 6.86
CA GLY A 546 -21.66 30.67 6.98
C GLY A 546 -22.52 30.32 8.21
N GLN A 547 -21.99 29.59 9.19
CA GLN A 547 -22.76 29.18 10.37
C GLN A 547 -23.26 30.36 11.21
N PRO A 548 -24.46 30.28 11.81
CA PRO A 548 -25.02 31.37 12.61
C PRO A 548 -24.30 31.54 13.96
N ASP A 549 -24.24 32.77 14.46
CA ASP A 549 -23.48 33.14 15.68
C ASP A 549 -23.84 32.30 16.92
N TRP A 550 -25.11 31.91 17.07
CA TRP A 550 -25.54 31.06 18.18
C TRP A 550 -24.81 29.72 18.19
N LEU A 551 -24.53 29.13 17.03
CA LEU A 551 -23.84 27.85 16.93
C LEU A 551 -22.36 28.01 17.29
N THR A 552 -21.72 29.09 16.82
CA THR A 552 -20.35 29.47 17.20
C THR A 552 -20.21 29.61 18.72
N HIS A 553 -21.15 30.31 19.38
CA HIS A 553 -21.18 30.43 20.83
C HIS A 553 -21.43 29.09 21.53
N THR A 554 -22.41 28.29 21.08
CA THR A 554 -22.69 26.96 21.65
C THR A 554 -21.49 26.02 21.53
N GLN A 555 -20.80 26.00 20.39
CA GLN A 555 -19.56 25.24 20.18
C GLN A 555 -18.46 25.72 21.14
N ALA A 556 -18.28 27.04 21.32
CA ALA A 556 -17.29 27.58 22.26
C ALA A 556 -17.56 27.17 23.71
N TYR A 557 -18.81 27.26 24.18
CA TYR A 557 -19.19 26.82 25.52
C TYR A 557 -19.06 25.32 25.69
N ALA A 558 -19.54 24.52 24.74
CA ALA A 558 -19.44 23.06 24.78
C ALA A 558 -17.97 22.60 24.82
N ASN A 559 -17.07 23.24 24.04
CA ASN A 559 -15.65 22.92 24.08
C ASN A 559 -15.01 23.15 25.46
N LYS A 560 -15.36 24.25 26.17
CA LYS A 560 -14.88 24.50 27.54
C LYS A 560 -15.43 23.49 28.55
N VAL A 561 -16.73 23.16 28.47
CA VAL A 561 -17.38 22.18 29.35
C VAL A 561 -16.83 20.76 29.12
N LEU A 562 -16.67 20.34 27.87
CA LEU A 562 -16.13 19.01 27.55
C LEU A 562 -14.66 18.90 27.97
N LEU A 563 -13.85 19.95 27.78
CA LEU A 563 -12.46 19.98 28.26
C LEU A 563 -12.38 19.88 29.79
N SER A 564 -13.25 20.57 30.55
CA SER A 564 -13.23 20.48 32.02
C SER A 564 -13.66 19.09 32.51
N LEU A 565 -14.64 18.46 31.86
CA LEU A 565 -15.04 17.07 32.14
C LEU A 565 -13.93 16.07 31.81
N PHE A 566 -13.22 16.21 30.68
CA PHE A 566 -12.04 15.37 30.39
C PHE A 566 -10.87 15.64 31.34
N THR A 567 -10.71 16.87 31.84
CA THR A 567 -9.72 17.19 32.87
C THR A 567 -10.07 16.50 34.19
N LEU A 568 -11.35 16.47 34.57
CA LEU A 568 -11.83 15.75 35.75
C LEU A 568 -11.64 14.22 35.59
N GLU A 569 -11.91 13.66 34.41
CA GLU A 569 -11.65 12.26 34.05
C GLU A 569 -10.17 11.90 34.24
N MET A 570 -9.27 12.72 33.68
CA MET A 570 -7.82 12.57 33.80
C MET A 570 -7.36 12.64 35.26
N LEU A 571 -7.81 13.64 36.02
CA LEU A 571 -7.44 13.83 37.43
C LEU A 571 -7.94 12.68 38.31
N LEU A 572 -9.16 12.18 38.08
CA LEU A 572 -9.72 11.02 38.80
C LEU A 572 -8.84 9.77 38.58
N LYS A 573 -8.46 9.49 37.33
CA LYS A 573 -7.56 8.38 36.98
C LYS A 573 -6.17 8.55 37.58
N LEU A 574 -5.56 9.72 37.42
CA LEU A 574 -4.21 10.03 37.92
C LEU A 574 -4.13 9.91 39.45
N TYR A 575 -5.16 10.39 40.14
CA TYR A 575 -5.27 10.26 41.61
C TYR A 575 -5.54 8.81 42.05
N GLY A 576 -6.49 8.12 41.42
CA GLY A 576 -6.93 6.76 41.81
C GLY A 576 -5.93 5.63 41.51
N LEU A 577 -5.20 5.74 40.39
CA LEU A 577 -4.15 4.79 39.96
C LEU A 577 -2.76 5.19 40.49
N GLY A 578 -2.50 6.49 40.65
CA GLY A 578 -1.17 7.02 40.94
C GLY A 578 -0.34 7.29 39.67
N PRO A 579 0.63 8.22 39.71
CA PRO A 579 1.32 8.72 38.52
C PRO A 579 2.14 7.67 37.78
N HIS A 580 2.81 6.76 38.50
CA HIS A 580 3.62 5.70 37.89
C HIS A 580 2.76 4.70 37.09
N ALA A 581 1.72 4.15 37.71
CA ALA A 581 0.79 3.23 37.06
C ALA A 581 -0.03 3.91 35.95
N TYR A 582 -0.36 5.19 36.10
CA TYR A 582 -1.00 5.99 35.05
C TYR A 582 -0.08 6.12 33.82
N GLY A 583 1.18 6.53 34.01
CA GLY A 583 2.15 6.76 32.94
C GLY A 583 2.64 5.49 32.22
N ALA A 584 2.50 4.32 32.85
CA ALA A 584 2.81 3.02 32.25
C ALA A 584 1.87 2.64 31.09
N SER A 585 0.64 3.16 31.07
CA SER A 585 -0.33 2.89 29.99
C SER A 585 -0.23 3.91 28.85
N PHE A 586 -0.06 3.41 27.62
CA PHE A 586 -0.01 4.24 26.41
C PHE A 586 -1.24 5.14 26.25
N PHE A 587 -2.45 4.57 26.37
CA PHE A 587 -3.70 5.32 26.25
C PHE A 587 -3.89 6.40 27.33
N ASN A 588 -3.37 6.18 28.54
CA ASN A 588 -3.39 7.20 29.59
C ASN A 588 -2.39 8.32 29.29
N ARG A 589 -1.19 8.00 28.77
CA ARG A 589 -0.21 8.99 28.34
C ARG A 589 -0.75 9.87 27.21
N PHE A 590 -1.47 9.27 26.27
CA PHE A 590 -2.16 9.96 25.19
C PHE A 590 -3.32 10.85 25.71
N ASP A 591 -4.16 10.33 26.61
CA ASP A 591 -5.23 11.10 27.28
C ASP A 591 -4.67 12.37 27.96
N CYS A 592 -3.58 12.23 28.71
CA CYS A 592 -2.88 13.35 29.32
C CYS A 592 -2.34 14.37 28.30
N PHE A 593 -1.71 13.92 27.20
CA PHE A 593 -1.27 14.80 26.12
C PHE A 593 -2.43 15.61 25.51
N VAL A 594 -3.55 14.96 25.21
CA VAL A 594 -4.73 15.60 24.60
C VAL A 594 -5.41 16.59 25.55
N VAL A 595 -5.50 16.27 26.85
CA VAL A 595 -6.05 17.19 27.86
C VAL A 595 -5.12 18.38 28.09
N CYS A 596 -3.82 18.15 28.29
CA CYS A 596 -2.84 19.23 28.46
C CYS A 596 -2.75 20.13 27.22
N GLY A 597 -2.80 19.56 26.01
CA GLY A 597 -2.86 20.33 24.76
C GLY A 597 -4.11 21.21 24.67
N GLY A 598 -5.28 20.70 25.04
CA GLY A 598 -6.53 21.49 25.05
C GLY A 598 -6.55 22.60 26.12
N ILE A 599 -5.92 22.37 27.28
CA ILE A 599 -5.75 23.42 28.31
C ILE A 599 -4.79 24.49 27.80
N LEU A 600 -3.65 24.11 27.21
CA LEU A 600 -2.66 25.01 26.63
C LEU A 600 -3.27 25.86 25.50
N GLU A 601 -4.03 25.25 24.60
CA GLU A 601 -4.79 25.96 23.57
C GLU A 601 -5.73 27.00 24.17
N THR A 602 -6.56 26.60 25.14
CA THR A 602 -7.54 27.50 25.77
C THR A 602 -6.85 28.68 26.44
N ALA A 603 -5.73 28.44 27.14
CA ALA A 603 -4.93 29.49 27.76
C ALA A 603 -4.28 30.42 26.72
N LEU A 604 -3.71 29.89 25.62
CA LEU A 604 -3.10 30.69 24.56
C LEU A 604 -4.13 31.60 23.86
N VAL A 605 -5.36 31.12 23.65
CA VAL A 605 -6.46 31.89 23.07
C VAL A 605 -6.95 32.98 24.04
N GLU A 606 -7.11 32.68 25.32
CA GLU A 606 -7.54 33.68 26.33
C GLU A 606 -6.46 34.73 26.64
N LEU A 607 -5.18 34.40 26.48
CA LEU A 607 -4.06 35.33 26.62
C LEU A 607 -3.74 36.14 25.35
N GLY A 608 -4.35 35.81 24.20
CA GLY A 608 -4.18 36.55 22.94
C GLY A 608 -2.77 36.48 22.32
N ILE A 609 -2.00 35.43 22.61
CA ILE A 609 -0.55 35.37 22.29
C ILE A 609 -0.27 34.94 20.82
N MET A 610 -1.23 34.33 20.13
CA MET A 610 -0.99 33.65 18.83
C MET A 610 -1.80 34.20 17.65
N GLU A 611 -1.19 34.11 16.46
CA GLU A 611 -1.83 34.33 15.16
C GLU A 611 -2.95 33.33 14.85
N PRO A 612 -3.94 33.72 14.01
CA PRO A 612 -5.12 32.90 13.72
C PRO A 612 -4.84 31.50 13.14
N LEU A 613 -3.72 31.28 12.43
CA LEU A 613 -3.38 29.92 11.94
C LEU A 613 -2.90 28.98 13.05
N GLY A 614 -2.09 29.46 13.99
CA GLY A 614 -1.67 28.67 15.16
C GLY A 614 -2.89 28.20 15.95
N ILE A 615 -3.89 29.07 16.07
CA ILE A 615 -5.18 28.75 16.69
C ILE A 615 -5.92 27.65 15.91
N SER A 616 -5.94 27.68 14.57
CA SER A 616 -6.61 26.62 13.77
C SER A 616 -5.94 25.25 13.90
N VAL A 617 -4.60 25.19 13.88
CA VAL A 617 -3.88 23.91 14.05
C VAL A 617 -4.05 23.37 15.47
N LEU A 618 -4.07 24.23 16.49
CA LEU A 618 -4.33 23.80 17.87
C LEU A 618 -5.78 23.32 18.07
N ARG A 619 -6.78 23.90 17.38
CA ARG A 619 -8.15 23.35 17.37
C ARG A 619 -8.20 21.91 16.85
N CYS A 620 -7.34 21.56 15.87
CA CYS A 620 -7.25 20.20 15.35
C CYS A 620 -6.74 19.19 16.40
N VAL A 621 -5.98 19.61 17.42
CA VAL A 621 -5.58 18.74 18.56
C VAL A 621 -6.81 18.19 19.30
N ARG A 622 -7.94 18.91 19.29
CA ARG A 622 -9.20 18.44 19.88
C ARG A 622 -9.74 17.18 19.19
N LEU A 623 -9.50 16.99 17.90
CA LEU A 623 -9.93 15.79 17.17
C LEU A 623 -9.23 14.52 17.64
N LEU A 624 -8.04 14.62 18.24
CA LEU A 624 -7.36 13.49 18.87
C LEU A 624 -8.17 12.83 19.99
N ARG A 625 -9.19 13.51 20.53
CA ARG A 625 -10.16 12.93 21.49
C ARG A 625 -10.98 11.79 20.88
N ILE A 626 -11.21 11.78 19.56
CA ILE A 626 -11.89 10.67 18.85
C ILE A 626 -11.10 9.36 19.02
N PHE A 627 -9.76 9.43 19.05
CA PHE A 627 -8.94 8.25 19.32
C PHE A 627 -9.14 7.67 20.74
N LYS A 628 -9.86 8.32 21.67
CA LYS A 628 -10.30 7.65 22.91
C LYS A 628 -11.17 6.42 22.63
N VAL A 629 -11.93 6.40 21.53
CA VAL A 629 -12.74 5.22 21.11
C VAL A 629 -11.85 4.00 20.86
N THR A 630 -10.61 4.17 20.38
CA THR A 630 -9.67 3.07 20.12
C THR A 630 -9.42 2.20 21.36
N ARG A 631 -9.38 2.80 22.55
CA ARG A 631 -9.21 2.09 23.84
C ARG A 631 -10.34 1.10 24.13
N HIS A 632 -11.52 1.36 23.57
CA HIS A 632 -12.77 0.68 23.92
C HIS A 632 -13.26 -0.28 22.83
N TRP A 633 -12.90 -0.04 21.56
CA TRP A 633 -13.07 -1.03 20.50
C TRP A 633 -11.81 -1.87 20.34
N ALA A 634 -11.86 -3.12 20.83
CA ALA A 634 -10.76 -4.08 20.70
C ALA A 634 -10.31 -4.29 19.24
N SER A 635 -11.26 -4.38 18.29
CA SER A 635 -10.94 -4.49 16.85
C SER A 635 -10.14 -3.28 16.34
N LEU A 636 -10.56 -2.06 16.69
CA LEU A 636 -9.86 -0.82 16.32
C LEU A 636 -8.49 -0.71 17.03
N SER A 637 -8.39 -1.08 18.31
CA SER A 637 -7.12 -1.14 19.04
C SER A 637 -6.13 -2.09 18.38
N ASN A 638 -6.58 -3.29 18.00
CA ASN A 638 -5.75 -4.30 17.36
C ASN A 638 -5.30 -3.86 15.97
N LEU A 639 -6.19 -3.22 15.19
CA LEU A 639 -5.84 -2.68 13.87
C LEU A 639 -4.82 -1.53 13.98
N VAL A 640 -4.97 -0.62 14.94
CA VAL A 640 -4.00 0.46 15.21
C VAL A 640 -2.65 -0.11 15.67
N ALA A 641 -2.65 -1.16 16.50
CA ALA A 641 -1.42 -1.83 16.94
C ALA A 641 -0.70 -2.53 15.77
N SER A 642 -1.43 -3.25 14.92
CA SER A 642 -0.88 -3.86 13.70
C SER A 642 -0.32 -2.79 12.75
N LEU A 643 -1.07 -1.71 12.47
CA LEU A 643 -0.59 -0.59 11.64
C LEU A 643 0.74 -0.02 12.15
N LEU A 644 0.86 0.24 13.46
CA LEU A 644 2.10 0.76 14.07
C LEU A 644 3.27 -0.24 13.99
N ASN A 645 3.00 -1.54 14.05
CA ASN A 645 4.00 -2.58 13.86
C ASN A 645 4.45 -2.67 12.39
N SER A 646 3.51 -2.72 11.45
CA SER A 646 3.79 -2.74 9.99
C SER A 646 4.56 -1.50 9.55
N MET A 647 4.22 -0.30 10.06
CA MET A 647 5.00 0.93 9.83
C MET A 647 6.48 0.79 10.20
N LYS A 648 6.79 0.07 11.29
CA LYS A 648 8.18 -0.14 11.74
C LYS A 648 8.93 -1.15 10.86
N SER A 649 8.25 -2.17 10.35
CA SER A 649 8.80 -3.12 9.37
C SER A 649 9.23 -2.39 8.09
N ILE A 650 8.31 -1.60 7.53
CA ILE A 650 8.50 -0.98 6.22
C ILE A 650 9.17 0.40 6.24
N ALA A 651 9.51 0.97 7.41
CA ALA A 651 10.13 2.30 7.50
C ALA A 651 11.41 2.42 6.62
N SER A 652 12.13 1.33 6.45
CA SER A 652 13.30 1.24 5.56
C SER A 652 12.94 1.25 4.05
N LEU A 653 11.81 0.67 3.67
CA LEU A 653 11.24 0.73 2.31
C LEU A 653 10.68 2.12 1.99
N LEU A 654 9.96 2.74 2.94
CA LEU A 654 9.47 4.12 2.79
C LEU A 654 10.62 5.13 2.69
N LEU A 655 11.71 4.92 3.43
CA LEU A 655 12.93 5.74 3.30
C LEU A 655 13.58 5.58 1.91
N LEU A 656 13.58 4.37 1.34
CA LEU A 656 14.09 4.13 -0.02
C LEU A 656 13.20 4.81 -1.09
N LEU A 657 11.88 4.71 -0.95
CA LEU A 657 10.91 5.41 -1.81
C LEU A 657 11.10 6.94 -1.73
N PHE A 658 11.24 7.49 -0.52
CA PHE A 658 11.48 8.93 -0.34
C PHE A 658 12.82 9.37 -0.93
N LEU A 659 13.88 8.56 -0.80
CA LEU A 659 15.17 8.82 -1.46
C LEU A 659 15.05 8.79 -2.99
N PHE A 660 14.28 7.85 -3.55
CA PHE A 660 13.99 7.79 -4.98
C PHE A 660 13.26 9.06 -5.46
N ILE A 661 12.23 9.50 -4.74
CA ILE A 661 11.50 10.75 -5.01
C ILE A 661 12.45 11.95 -5.00
N ILE A 662 13.33 12.07 -3.99
CA ILE A 662 14.32 13.15 -3.91
C ILE A 662 15.26 13.16 -5.13
N ILE A 663 15.78 12.01 -5.54
CA ILE A 663 16.70 11.90 -6.68
C ILE A 663 16.02 12.36 -7.97
N PHE A 664 14.79 11.90 -8.23
CA PHE A 664 14.05 12.33 -9.41
C PHE A 664 13.62 13.81 -9.33
N SER A 665 13.24 14.32 -8.15
CA SER A 665 12.89 15.73 -7.97
C SER A 665 14.06 16.64 -8.30
N LEU A 666 15.25 16.34 -7.77
CA LEU A 666 16.48 17.08 -8.07
C LEU A 666 16.91 16.90 -9.54
N LEU A 667 16.70 15.73 -10.16
CA LEU A 667 17.01 15.52 -11.58
C LEU A 667 16.06 16.34 -12.46
N GLY A 668 14.77 16.37 -12.12
CA GLY A 668 13.76 17.21 -12.77
C GLY A 668 14.11 18.70 -12.67
N MET A 669 14.57 19.19 -11.51
CA MET A 669 15.06 20.57 -11.38
C MET A 669 16.23 20.88 -12.32
N GLN A 670 17.16 19.93 -12.53
CA GLN A 670 18.31 20.12 -13.44
C GLN A 670 17.93 20.04 -14.93
N LEU A 671 16.85 19.33 -15.29
CA LEU A 671 16.38 19.20 -16.66
C LEU A 671 15.37 20.29 -17.05
N PHE A 672 14.44 20.63 -16.16
CA PHE A 672 13.23 21.42 -16.44
C PHE A 672 13.14 22.74 -15.69
N GLY A 673 13.93 22.94 -14.63
CA GLY A 673 13.82 24.11 -13.78
C GLY A 673 14.01 25.42 -14.55
N GLY A 674 13.08 26.35 -14.40
CA GLY A 674 13.03 27.62 -15.11
C GLY A 674 12.58 27.51 -16.58
N ARG A 675 12.28 26.31 -17.12
CA ARG A 675 11.95 26.12 -18.54
C ARG A 675 10.45 26.03 -18.85
N PHE A 676 9.59 26.00 -17.83
CA PHE A 676 8.13 25.88 -18.01
C PHE A 676 7.43 27.25 -18.16
N ALA A 677 8.20 28.32 -18.38
CA ALA A 677 7.72 29.65 -18.70
C ALA A 677 7.46 29.78 -20.20
N PHE A 678 6.23 29.47 -20.63
CA PHE A 678 5.80 29.61 -22.03
C PHE A 678 5.20 31.00 -22.26
N GLU A 679 5.65 31.72 -23.30
CA GLU A 679 5.08 33.02 -23.67
C GLU A 679 3.61 32.88 -24.13
N GLY A 680 2.73 33.76 -23.65
CA GLY A 680 1.31 33.82 -24.04
C GLY A 680 0.39 32.78 -23.39
N ALA A 681 0.93 31.76 -22.74
CA ALA A 681 0.14 30.72 -22.06
C ALA A 681 -0.06 31.02 -20.55
N PRO A 682 -1.14 30.53 -19.92
CA PRO A 682 -1.31 30.61 -18.47
C PRO A 682 -0.22 29.80 -17.73
N ALA A 683 0.21 30.31 -16.57
CA ALA A 683 1.29 29.72 -15.80
C ALA A 683 0.94 28.30 -15.31
N LYS A 684 1.71 27.30 -15.76
CA LYS A 684 1.58 25.90 -15.35
C LYS A 684 1.93 25.75 -13.85
N ARG A 685 1.21 24.89 -13.14
CA ARG A 685 1.38 24.69 -11.68
C ARG A 685 2.38 23.59 -11.33
N SER A 686 2.31 22.43 -11.98
CA SER A 686 3.21 21.29 -11.73
C SER A 686 4.56 21.47 -12.42
N THR A 687 5.37 22.40 -11.91
CA THR A 687 6.71 22.73 -12.45
C THR A 687 7.85 22.09 -11.65
N PHE A 688 9.09 22.38 -12.05
CA PHE A 688 10.33 21.93 -11.40
C PHE A 688 11.20 23.11 -10.94
N ASP A 689 10.61 24.28 -10.71
CA ASP A 689 11.37 25.53 -10.45
C ASP A 689 11.91 25.64 -9.01
N THR A 690 11.30 24.91 -8.07
CA THR A 690 11.75 24.84 -6.67
C THR A 690 11.69 23.41 -6.17
N PHE A 691 12.53 23.07 -5.18
CA PHE A 691 12.58 21.70 -4.65
C PHE A 691 11.24 21.19 -4.07
N PRO A 692 10.47 21.96 -3.27
CA PRO A 692 9.15 21.51 -2.82
C PRO A 692 8.17 21.29 -3.98
N GLN A 693 8.18 22.17 -4.99
CA GLN A 693 7.29 22.04 -6.15
C GLN A 693 7.69 20.83 -7.03
N ALA A 694 8.98 20.61 -7.24
CA ALA A 694 9.49 19.41 -7.91
C ALA A 694 9.13 18.12 -7.15
N LEU A 695 9.18 18.14 -5.81
CA LEU A 695 8.77 17.02 -4.95
C LEU A 695 7.29 16.66 -5.16
N LEU A 696 6.42 17.68 -5.23
CA LEU A 696 4.99 17.52 -5.49
C LEU A 696 4.73 16.98 -6.91
N THR A 697 5.39 17.56 -7.92
CA THR A 697 5.28 17.13 -9.32
C THR A 697 5.76 15.68 -9.52
N VAL A 698 6.85 15.26 -8.87
CA VAL A 698 7.30 13.85 -8.89
C VAL A 698 6.33 12.94 -8.16
N PHE A 699 5.79 13.36 -7.02
CA PHE A 699 4.78 12.60 -6.29
C PHE A 699 3.48 12.42 -7.09
N GLN A 700 3.05 13.45 -7.83
CA GLN A 700 1.94 13.38 -8.79
C GLN A 700 2.18 12.33 -9.89
N ILE A 701 3.35 12.34 -10.52
CA ILE A 701 3.73 11.33 -11.53
C ILE A 701 3.74 9.92 -10.93
N LEU A 702 4.11 9.76 -9.64
CA LEU A 702 4.06 8.48 -8.94
C LEU A 702 2.65 8.02 -8.55
N THR A 703 1.71 8.94 -8.31
CA THR A 703 0.29 8.56 -8.14
C THR A 703 -0.37 8.15 -9.46
N GLY A 704 0.24 8.50 -10.60
CA GLY A 704 -0.26 8.19 -11.94
C GLY A 704 -1.35 9.14 -12.46
N GLU A 705 -1.49 10.30 -11.82
CA GLU A 705 -2.53 11.31 -12.08
C GLU A 705 -1.92 12.51 -12.83
N ASP A 706 -2.53 12.94 -13.93
CA ASP A 706 -2.10 14.05 -14.80
C ASP A 706 -0.62 13.94 -15.26
N TRP A 707 -0.02 12.75 -15.19
CA TRP A 707 1.42 12.56 -15.43
C TRP A 707 1.79 12.80 -16.91
N ASN A 708 0.83 12.52 -17.80
CA ASN A 708 0.90 12.78 -19.22
C ASN A 708 0.95 14.29 -19.52
N ALA A 709 0.17 15.11 -18.81
CA ALA A 709 0.17 16.56 -18.95
C ALA A 709 1.54 17.17 -18.57
N VAL A 710 2.13 16.71 -17.46
CA VAL A 710 3.49 17.12 -17.05
C VAL A 710 4.54 16.66 -18.07
N MET A 711 4.37 15.48 -18.68
CA MET A 711 5.24 15.02 -19.77
C MET A 711 5.11 15.90 -21.01
N TYR A 712 3.89 16.34 -21.39
CA TYR A 712 3.70 17.23 -22.54
C TYR A 712 4.41 18.56 -22.34
N ASP A 713 4.21 19.21 -21.19
CA ASP A 713 4.90 20.45 -20.82
C ASP A 713 6.43 20.25 -20.84
N GLY A 714 6.92 19.10 -20.35
CA GLY A 714 8.33 18.72 -20.42
C GLY A 714 8.90 18.59 -21.85
N ILE A 715 8.14 18.06 -22.80
CA ILE A 715 8.53 17.95 -24.22
C ILE A 715 8.48 19.32 -24.90
N MET A 716 7.44 20.12 -24.64
CA MET A 716 7.28 21.46 -25.20
C MET A 716 8.40 22.41 -24.73
N ALA A 717 8.85 22.30 -23.48
CA ALA A 717 9.98 23.05 -22.91
C ALA A 717 11.34 22.77 -23.61
N TYR A 718 11.42 21.75 -24.47
CA TYR A 718 12.59 21.40 -25.28
C TYR A 718 12.39 21.62 -26.79
N GLY A 719 11.36 22.39 -27.18
CA GLY A 719 11.08 22.74 -28.57
C GLY A 719 10.03 21.85 -29.25
N GLY A 720 9.27 21.06 -28.48
CA GLY A 720 8.13 20.27 -28.97
C GLY A 720 8.51 18.86 -29.46
N PRO A 721 7.61 18.18 -30.21
CA PRO A 721 7.74 16.77 -30.60
C PRO A 721 8.76 16.54 -31.75
N VAL A 722 9.97 17.11 -31.62
CA VAL A 722 11.07 16.98 -32.56
C VAL A 722 12.30 16.36 -31.87
N PHE A 723 13.17 15.71 -32.64
CA PHE A 723 14.45 15.24 -32.11
C PHE A 723 15.43 16.43 -31.98
N PRO A 724 16.13 16.63 -30.83
CA PRO A 724 16.28 15.70 -29.71
C PRO A 724 15.27 15.86 -28.56
N GLY A 725 14.43 16.90 -28.55
CA GLY A 725 13.51 17.22 -27.44
C GLY A 725 12.60 16.05 -27.04
N MET A 726 12.16 15.24 -28.00
CA MET A 726 11.36 14.03 -27.74
C MET A 726 12.03 13.01 -26.80
N LEU A 727 13.36 12.95 -26.71
CA LEU A 727 14.07 12.02 -25.81
C LEU A 727 13.77 12.27 -24.33
N VAL A 728 13.28 13.47 -23.99
CA VAL A 728 12.87 13.87 -22.65
C VAL A 728 11.75 12.98 -22.09
N CYS A 729 10.89 12.40 -22.94
CA CYS A 729 9.81 11.52 -22.48
C CYS A 729 10.34 10.29 -21.70
N ILE A 730 11.59 9.87 -21.96
CA ILE A 730 12.26 8.75 -21.29
C ILE A 730 12.39 9.01 -19.77
N TYR A 731 12.58 10.28 -19.34
CA TYR A 731 12.60 10.62 -17.91
C TYR A 731 11.28 10.26 -17.22
N PHE A 732 10.15 10.64 -17.82
CA PHE A 732 8.81 10.39 -17.28
C PHE A 732 8.47 8.90 -17.30
N VAL A 733 8.77 8.19 -18.40
CA VAL A 733 8.56 6.74 -18.52
C VAL A 733 9.37 5.96 -17.48
N ILE A 734 10.65 6.31 -17.26
CA ILE A 734 11.48 5.66 -16.23
C ILE A 734 10.98 5.99 -14.82
N LEU A 735 10.63 7.25 -14.56
CA LEU A 735 10.07 7.67 -13.26
C LEU A 735 8.80 6.88 -12.92
N PHE A 736 7.86 6.80 -13.86
CA PHE A 736 6.62 6.05 -13.69
C PHE A 736 6.88 4.55 -13.46
N ILE A 737 7.63 3.88 -14.36
CA ILE A 737 7.86 2.42 -14.27
C ILE A 737 8.65 2.05 -13.01
N CYS A 738 9.81 2.68 -12.78
CA CYS A 738 10.67 2.35 -11.64
C CYS A 738 10.02 2.77 -10.31
N GLY A 739 9.32 3.89 -10.29
CA GLY A 739 8.63 4.40 -9.11
C GLY A 739 7.44 3.53 -8.71
N ASN A 740 6.57 3.19 -9.66
CA ASN A 740 5.45 2.27 -9.40
C ASN A 740 5.93 0.85 -9.08
N TYR A 741 7.06 0.40 -9.63
CA TYR A 741 7.68 -0.84 -9.19
C TYR A 741 8.14 -0.79 -7.72
N ILE A 742 8.76 0.30 -7.27
CA ILE A 742 9.12 0.46 -5.84
C ILE A 742 7.86 0.50 -4.98
N LEU A 743 6.86 1.32 -5.34
CA LEU A 743 5.57 1.40 -4.63
C LEU A 743 4.90 0.03 -4.51
N LEU A 744 4.90 -0.77 -5.57
CA LEU A 744 4.29 -2.10 -5.58
C LEU A 744 5.03 -3.08 -4.66
N ASN A 745 6.36 -2.99 -4.55
CA ASN A 745 7.10 -3.78 -3.57
C ASN A 745 6.78 -3.35 -2.13
N VAL A 746 6.54 -2.05 -1.88
CA VAL A 746 6.09 -1.57 -0.55
C VAL A 746 4.65 -2.04 -0.27
N PHE A 747 3.75 -1.98 -1.25
CA PHE A 747 2.38 -2.50 -1.17
C PHE A 747 2.36 -3.97 -0.75
N LEU A 748 3.16 -4.80 -1.43
CA LEU A 748 3.19 -6.23 -1.20
C LEU A 748 3.83 -6.60 0.13
N ALA A 749 4.90 -5.91 0.53
CA ALA A 749 5.47 -6.07 1.86
C ALA A 749 4.43 -5.81 2.96
N ILE A 750 3.63 -4.73 2.84
CA ILE A 750 2.52 -4.44 3.75
C ILE A 750 1.48 -5.55 3.73
N ALA A 751 1.01 -5.95 2.55
CA ALA A 751 -0.06 -6.95 2.43
C ALA A 751 0.35 -8.31 3.01
N VAL A 752 1.62 -8.71 2.84
CA VAL A 752 2.18 -9.97 3.33
C VAL A 752 2.44 -9.93 4.84
N ASP A 753 2.94 -8.80 5.38
CA ASP A 753 3.09 -8.61 6.83
C ASP A 753 1.71 -8.60 7.54
N ASN A 754 0.72 -7.91 6.97
CA ASN A 754 -0.65 -7.88 7.51
C ASN A 754 -1.34 -9.26 7.44
N LEU A 755 -1.11 -10.04 6.38
CA LEU A 755 -1.56 -11.43 6.28
C LEU A 755 -0.95 -12.28 7.41
N ALA A 756 0.35 -12.10 7.73
CA ALA A 756 1.00 -12.82 8.81
C ALA A 756 0.48 -12.42 10.21
N ASP A 757 0.15 -11.14 10.43
CA ASP A 757 -0.51 -10.68 11.66
C ASP A 757 -1.92 -11.27 11.81
N ALA A 758 -2.69 -11.37 10.72
CA ALA A 758 -4.02 -11.98 10.74
C ALA A 758 -3.97 -13.50 11.03
N ASP A 759 -3.02 -14.23 10.43
CA ASP A 759 -2.75 -15.66 10.73
C ASP A 759 -2.41 -15.86 12.22
N ASN A 760 -1.71 -14.91 12.84
CA ASN A 760 -1.39 -14.94 14.26
C ASN A 760 -2.64 -14.71 15.13
N ILE A 761 -3.50 -13.77 14.75
CA ILE A 761 -4.74 -13.43 15.48
C ILE A 761 -5.74 -14.60 15.40
N SER A 762 -5.90 -15.25 14.24
CA SER A 762 -6.78 -16.42 14.12
C SER A 762 -6.28 -17.59 14.97
N ALA A 763 -4.99 -17.93 14.88
CA ALA A 763 -4.37 -18.99 15.69
C ALA A 763 -4.38 -18.67 17.20
N ALA A 764 -4.32 -17.40 17.60
CA ALA A 764 -4.51 -16.99 19.00
C ALA A 764 -5.96 -17.18 19.46
N LYS A 765 -6.94 -16.82 18.61
CA LYS A 765 -8.38 -17.01 18.92
C LYS A 765 -8.77 -18.49 19.02
N GLU A 766 -8.22 -19.36 18.16
CA GLU A 766 -8.40 -20.81 18.28
C GLU A 766 -7.81 -21.36 19.59
N ARG A 767 -6.59 -20.92 19.98
CA ARG A 767 -5.99 -21.29 21.26
C ARG A 767 -6.78 -20.81 22.46
N GLN A 768 -7.36 -19.61 22.39
CA GLN A 768 -8.20 -19.06 23.45
C GLN A 768 -9.49 -19.88 23.60
N LYS A 769 -10.20 -20.17 22.49
CA LYS A 769 -11.36 -21.07 22.49
C LYS A 769 -11.01 -22.46 23.06
N ALA A 770 -9.85 -23.02 22.70
CA ALA A 770 -9.37 -24.28 23.26
C ALA A 770 -9.09 -24.20 24.76
N SER A 771 -8.49 -23.10 25.24
CA SER A 771 -8.23 -22.89 26.67
C SER A 771 -9.52 -22.69 27.48
N GLU A 772 -10.52 -22.01 26.90
CA GLU A 772 -11.84 -21.81 27.50
C GLU A 772 -12.62 -23.14 27.56
N ALA A 773 -12.57 -23.96 26.51
CA ALA A 773 -13.11 -25.32 26.51
C ALA A 773 -12.44 -26.24 27.56
N ILE A 774 -11.12 -26.13 27.73
CA ILE A 774 -10.39 -26.87 28.78
C ILE A 774 -10.80 -26.39 30.18
N ALA A 775 -10.94 -25.08 30.38
CA ALA A 775 -11.35 -24.52 31.68
C ALA A 775 -12.78 -24.91 32.07
N GLY A 776 -13.71 -24.95 31.12
CA GLY A 776 -15.10 -25.39 31.33
C GLY A 776 -15.22 -26.83 31.82
N ASN A 777 -14.26 -27.70 31.48
CA ASN A 777 -14.23 -29.10 31.93
C ASN A 777 -13.73 -29.27 33.38
N THR A 778 -13.20 -28.23 34.04
CA THR A 778 -12.57 -28.34 35.38
C THR A 778 -13.45 -27.94 36.57
N THR A 779 -14.73 -27.61 36.38
CA THR A 779 -15.61 -27.08 37.45
C THR A 779 -16.85 -27.92 37.75
N HIS A 780 -16.86 -29.23 37.44
CA HIS A 780 -18.06 -30.07 37.54
C HIS A 780 -17.94 -31.34 38.41
N GLU A 781 -17.29 -31.25 39.57
CA GLU A 781 -17.42 -32.23 40.67
C GLU A 781 -17.66 -31.52 42.02
N ASP A 782 -18.90 -31.08 42.30
CA ASP A 782 -19.62 -31.34 43.57
C ASP A 782 -21.00 -30.63 43.66
N GLY A 783 -21.98 -31.29 44.31
CA GLY A 783 -23.11 -30.61 44.96
C GLY A 783 -24.40 -30.32 44.17
N VAL A 784 -25.29 -31.30 44.08
CA VAL A 784 -26.67 -31.12 43.54
C VAL A 784 -27.54 -30.23 44.44
N LYS A 785 -28.13 -29.16 43.89
CA LYS A 785 -29.42 -28.62 44.35
C LYS A 785 -30.14 -27.76 43.30
N VAL A 786 -31.42 -28.08 43.04
CA VAL A 786 -32.29 -27.40 42.07
C VAL A 786 -33.24 -26.42 42.77
N LYS A 787 -33.35 -25.19 42.26
CA LYS A 787 -34.63 -24.45 42.17
C LYS A 787 -34.57 -23.31 41.14
N CYS A 788 -35.72 -22.95 40.57
CA CYS A 788 -35.90 -22.21 39.32
C CYS A 788 -36.11 -20.69 39.47
N GLU A 789 -36.02 -19.98 38.32
CA GLU A 789 -36.70 -18.72 37.93
C GLU A 789 -36.34 -17.45 38.76
N ASP A 790 -36.04 -16.27 38.20
CA ASP A 790 -35.98 -15.76 36.81
C ASP A 790 -34.84 -14.72 36.69
N GLU A 791 -34.30 -14.48 35.48
CA GLU A 791 -34.15 -13.15 34.83
C GLU A 791 -33.38 -13.25 33.49
N GLU A 792 -33.70 -12.35 32.57
CA GLU A 792 -33.33 -12.39 31.16
C GLU A 792 -31.95 -11.74 30.90
N GLU A 793 -31.09 -12.43 30.14
CA GLU A 793 -30.18 -11.90 29.09
C GLU A 793 -29.18 -13.01 28.71
N GLN A 794 -29.25 -13.53 27.47
CA GLN A 794 -28.22 -14.42 26.95
C GLN A 794 -27.92 -14.15 25.46
N GLU A 795 -26.64 -14.29 25.14
CA GLU A 795 -26.03 -13.96 23.85
C GLU A 795 -26.40 -14.99 22.78
N GLU A 796 -26.75 -14.55 21.56
CA GLU A 796 -26.87 -15.42 20.39
C GLU A 796 -25.56 -15.39 19.56
N ASP A 797 -24.75 -16.44 19.66
CA ASP A 797 -23.92 -16.93 18.54
C ASP A 797 -23.70 -18.46 18.74
N ASP A 798 -23.79 -19.23 17.66
CA ASP A 798 -23.39 -20.64 17.49
C ASP A 798 -24.05 -21.76 18.35
N SER A 799 -25.32 -22.13 18.05
CA SER A 799 -25.74 -23.56 17.95
C SER A 799 -27.08 -23.82 17.22
N GLU A 800 -27.09 -23.82 15.88
CA GLU A 800 -28.02 -24.65 15.09
C GLU A 800 -27.25 -25.36 13.97
N GLY A 801 -26.47 -26.36 14.38
CA GLY A 801 -25.80 -27.30 13.49
C GLY A 801 -25.86 -28.71 14.06
N GLU A 802 -26.96 -29.42 13.78
CA GLU A 802 -26.93 -30.87 13.47
C GLU A 802 -28.30 -31.32 12.92
N GLY A 803 -28.26 -32.25 11.96
CA GLY A 803 -29.42 -32.63 11.13
C GLY A 803 -29.08 -33.38 9.85
N GLU A 804 -27.79 -33.36 9.48
CA GLU A 804 -27.06 -34.40 8.73
C GLU A 804 -25.87 -34.72 9.68
N GLU A 805 -25.47 -35.97 9.98
CA GLU A 805 -25.24 -37.09 9.08
C GLU A 805 -25.56 -38.49 9.68
N ALA A 806 -26.01 -39.39 8.80
CA ALA A 806 -25.70 -40.83 8.76
C ALA A 806 -26.03 -41.25 7.31
N GLU A 807 -25.23 -42.04 6.58
CA GLU A 807 -24.43 -43.21 6.98
C GLU A 807 -23.04 -43.19 6.34
N GLY A 808 -22.03 -43.84 6.95
CA GLY A 808 -20.76 -44.01 6.24
C GLY A 808 -19.51 -44.59 6.90
N ALA A 809 -19.54 -45.37 8.00
CA ALA A 809 -18.46 -46.36 8.29
C ALA A 809 -18.72 -47.23 9.54
N SER A 810 -18.77 -48.56 9.36
CA SER A 810 -18.25 -49.50 10.36
C SER A 810 -17.76 -50.77 9.65
N LEU A 811 -16.64 -51.33 10.12
CA LEU A 811 -15.90 -52.38 9.43
C LEU A 811 -15.67 -53.56 10.38
N ALA A 812 -16.32 -54.70 10.12
CA ALA A 812 -15.79 -56.06 10.38
C ALA A 812 -16.89 -57.16 10.24
N GLY A 813 -16.62 -58.19 9.42
CA GLY A 813 -17.15 -59.54 9.69
C GLY A 813 -18.01 -60.24 8.62
N SER A 814 -17.37 -61.14 7.87
CA SER A 814 -17.93 -62.40 7.31
C SER A 814 -18.68 -62.42 5.95
N GLU A 815 -17.90 -62.83 4.94
CA GLU A 815 -18.21 -63.88 3.93
C GLU A 815 -19.20 -63.67 2.75
N SER A 816 -18.57 -63.70 1.56
CA SER A 816 -18.97 -64.41 0.31
C SER A 816 -19.87 -63.72 -0.73
N GLY A 817 -19.49 -63.79 -2.03
CA GLY A 817 -20.50 -63.76 -3.12
C GLY A 817 -20.31 -62.98 -4.44
N SER A 818 -19.11 -62.88 -5.02
CA SER A 818 -18.83 -62.72 -6.49
C SER A 818 -19.56 -61.72 -7.43
N HIS A 819 -18.75 -61.01 -8.24
CA HIS A 819 -18.95 -60.58 -9.65
C HIS A 819 -20.04 -59.56 -10.08
N GLY A 820 -19.60 -58.54 -10.84
CA GLY A 820 -20.38 -57.97 -11.97
C GLY A 820 -20.16 -56.48 -12.26
N ASP A 821 -19.55 -56.14 -13.40
CA ASP A 821 -19.41 -54.75 -13.88
C ASP A 821 -20.73 -54.09 -14.28
N GLN A 822 -20.90 -52.79 -13.99
CA GLN A 822 -21.58 -51.85 -14.90
C GLN A 822 -21.31 -50.37 -14.59
N ALA A 823 -21.39 -49.54 -15.64
CA ALA A 823 -20.92 -48.16 -15.72
C ALA A 823 -21.60 -47.16 -14.76
N GLU A 824 -20.85 -46.11 -14.42
CA GLU A 824 -21.32 -44.96 -13.62
C GLU A 824 -22.15 -43.97 -14.45
N ASP A 825 -23.35 -43.64 -13.98
CA ASP A 825 -24.17 -42.52 -14.45
C ASP A 825 -23.84 -41.23 -13.65
N PRO A 826 -23.90 -40.03 -14.25
CA PRO A 826 -23.60 -38.78 -13.54
C PRO A 826 -24.67 -38.45 -12.48
N ALA A 827 -24.23 -37.97 -11.32
CA ALA A 827 -25.05 -37.78 -10.13
C ALA A 827 -26.33 -36.96 -10.37
N ALA A 828 -27.49 -37.58 -10.10
CA ALA A 828 -28.79 -36.93 -10.18
C ALA A 828 -28.99 -35.87 -9.08
N GLU A 829 -29.43 -34.67 -9.47
CA GLU A 829 -29.71 -33.56 -8.56
C GLU A 829 -30.83 -33.91 -7.57
N LYS A 830 -30.52 -33.94 -6.26
CA LYS A 830 -31.48 -34.18 -5.18
C LYS A 830 -32.60 -33.12 -5.20
N VAL A 831 -33.76 -33.48 -5.75
CA VAL A 831 -34.96 -32.63 -5.77
C VAL A 831 -35.50 -32.48 -4.34
N LEU A 832 -35.69 -31.24 -3.86
CA LEU A 832 -36.23 -31.01 -2.51
C LEU A 832 -37.65 -31.61 -2.37
N PRO A 833 -37.98 -32.22 -1.22
CA PRO A 833 -39.30 -32.78 -0.99
C PRO A 833 -40.37 -31.68 -0.81
N ILE A 834 -41.60 -31.97 -1.27
CA ILE A 834 -42.75 -31.05 -1.14
C ILE A 834 -43.01 -30.74 0.35
N PRO A 835 -43.05 -29.46 0.77
CA PRO A 835 -43.29 -29.12 2.17
C PRO A 835 -44.63 -29.68 2.69
N GLN A 836 -44.60 -30.37 3.83
CA GLN A 836 -45.76 -31.08 4.39
C GLN A 836 -46.96 -30.18 4.72
N GLY A 837 -46.72 -28.90 5.00
CA GLY A 837 -47.77 -27.89 5.25
C GLY A 837 -48.64 -27.59 4.03
N SER A 838 -49.87 -27.12 4.23
CA SER A 838 -50.82 -26.84 3.15
C SER A 838 -50.55 -25.48 2.48
N ALA A 839 -50.47 -25.45 1.15
CA ALA A 839 -50.34 -24.20 0.42
C ALA A 839 -51.69 -23.47 0.38
N PHE A 840 -51.69 -22.17 0.71
CA PHE A 840 -52.89 -21.31 0.79
C PHE A 840 -54.03 -21.88 1.66
N PHE A 841 -53.72 -22.71 2.68
CA PHE A 841 -54.69 -23.43 3.52
C PHE A 841 -55.64 -24.41 2.80
N LEU A 842 -55.50 -24.57 1.48
CA LEU A 842 -56.42 -25.35 0.62
C LEU A 842 -55.73 -26.53 -0.08
N LEU A 843 -54.42 -26.44 -0.33
CA LEU A 843 -53.66 -27.39 -1.14
C LEU A 843 -52.74 -28.25 -0.26
N SER A 844 -53.25 -29.40 0.18
CA SER A 844 -52.45 -30.44 0.86
C SER A 844 -51.26 -30.91 0.00
N SER A 845 -50.25 -31.50 0.63
CA SER A 845 -49.04 -32.05 -0.03
C SER A 845 -49.36 -33.14 -1.07
N THR A 846 -50.49 -33.83 -0.91
CA THR A 846 -50.97 -34.90 -1.81
C THR A 846 -51.86 -34.42 -2.97
N ASN A 847 -52.12 -33.10 -3.09
CA ASN A 847 -53.01 -32.59 -4.13
C ASN A 847 -52.36 -32.70 -5.53
N PRO A 848 -53.04 -33.27 -6.55
CA PRO A 848 -52.44 -33.50 -7.88
C PRO A 848 -52.00 -32.21 -8.58
N LEU A 849 -52.69 -31.08 -8.35
CA LEU A 849 -52.30 -29.78 -8.91
C LEU A 849 -50.96 -29.32 -8.34
N ARG A 850 -50.75 -29.50 -7.03
CA ARG A 850 -49.51 -29.11 -6.34
C ARG A 850 -48.33 -29.99 -6.75
N VAL A 851 -48.55 -31.30 -6.86
CA VAL A 851 -47.54 -32.26 -7.37
C VAL A 851 -47.17 -31.94 -8.81
N HIS A 852 -48.14 -31.63 -9.68
CA HIS A 852 -47.88 -31.25 -11.06
C HIS A 852 -47.14 -29.91 -11.20
N CYS A 853 -47.50 -28.88 -10.40
CA CYS A 853 -46.75 -27.63 -10.34
C CYS A 853 -45.29 -27.86 -9.90
N HIS A 854 -45.07 -28.72 -8.90
CA HIS A 854 -43.73 -29.08 -8.44
C HIS A 854 -42.90 -29.75 -9.54
N ALA A 855 -43.47 -30.75 -10.23
CA ALA A 855 -42.83 -31.42 -11.35
C ALA A 855 -42.50 -30.47 -12.52
N LEU A 856 -43.39 -29.53 -12.84
CA LEU A 856 -43.19 -28.54 -13.90
C LEU A 856 -42.04 -27.56 -13.57
N ILE A 857 -41.97 -27.06 -12.33
CA ILE A 857 -40.97 -26.06 -11.91
C ILE A 857 -39.54 -26.65 -11.92
N HIS A 858 -39.39 -27.91 -11.55
CA HIS A 858 -38.11 -28.63 -11.57
C HIS A 858 -37.71 -29.15 -12.96
N HIS A 859 -38.57 -29.02 -13.98
CA HIS A 859 -38.22 -29.47 -15.32
C HIS A 859 -37.13 -28.58 -15.95
N HIS A 860 -36.10 -29.19 -16.53
CA HIS A 860 -34.95 -28.46 -17.09
C HIS A 860 -35.36 -27.45 -18.17
N ILE A 861 -36.31 -27.82 -19.06
CA ILE A 861 -36.85 -26.91 -20.08
C ILE A 861 -37.51 -25.68 -19.45
N PHE A 862 -38.27 -25.84 -18.37
CA PHE A 862 -38.94 -24.72 -17.70
C PHE A 862 -37.91 -23.74 -17.11
N THR A 863 -36.88 -24.28 -16.45
CA THR A 863 -35.80 -23.47 -15.87
C THR A 863 -35.00 -22.71 -16.94
N ASN A 864 -34.63 -23.37 -18.04
CA ASN A 864 -33.89 -22.74 -19.15
C ASN A 864 -34.75 -21.69 -19.89
N LEU A 865 -36.03 -21.97 -20.10
CA LEU A 865 -36.98 -21.06 -20.76
C LEU A 865 -37.22 -19.78 -19.95
N ILE A 866 -37.35 -19.91 -18.62
CA ILE A 866 -37.44 -18.73 -17.73
C ILE A 866 -36.13 -17.92 -17.74
N LEU A 867 -34.96 -18.57 -17.78
CA LEU A 867 -33.67 -17.88 -17.90
C LEU A 867 -33.57 -17.09 -19.21
N VAL A 868 -33.97 -17.67 -20.34
CA VAL A 868 -34.04 -16.97 -21.64
C VAL A 868 -34.97 -15.75 -21.56
N PHE A 869 -36.13 -15.85 -20.91
CA PHE A 869 -37.00 -14.69 -20.72
C PHE A 869 -36.42 -13.63 -19.78
N ILE A 870 -35.63 -13.99 -18.76
CA ILE A 870 -34.89 -13.01 -17.94
C ILE A 870 -33.88 -12.25 -18.80
N ILE A 871 -33.14 -12.95 -19.68
CA ILE A 871 -32.18 -12.32 -20.61
C ILE A 871 -32.90 -11.40 -21.60
N LEU A 872 -33.95 -11.89 -22.28
CA LEU A 872 -34.72 -11.07 -23.24
C LEU A 872 -35.40 -9.87 -22.59
N SER A 873 -35.91 -10.02 -21.36
CA SER A 873 -36.46 -8.88 -20.60
C SER A 873 -35.38 -7.85 -20.25
N SER A 874 -34.17 -8.30 -19.92
CA SER A 874 -33.02 -7.42 -19.65
C SER A 874 -32.56 -6.67 -20.91
N VAL A 875 -32.49 -7.35 -22.06
CA VAL A 875 -32.21 -6.71 -23.37
C VAL A 875 -33.30 -5.71 -23.74
N SER A 876 -34.57 -6.01 -23.45
CA SER A 876 -35.67 -5.08 -23.73
C SER A 876 -35.58 -3.77 -22.92
N LEU A 877 -35.04 -3.82 -21.70
CA LEU A 877 -34.78 -2.64 -20.87
C LEU A 877 -33.59 -1.83 -21.41
N ALA A 878 -32.50 -2.50 -21.83
CA ALA A 878 -31.33 -1.84 -22.42
C ALA A 878 -31.63 -1.16 -23.76
N ALA A 879 -32.67 -1.59 -24.47
CA ALA A 879 -33.08 -1.02 -25.75
C ALA A 879 -34.02 0.20 -25.65
N GLU A 880 -34.42 0.64 -24.45
CA GLU A 880 -35.35 1.77 -24.28
C GLU A 880 -34.75 3.09 -24.81
N ASP A 881 -35.55 3.99 -25.39
CA ASP A 881 -35.14 5.36 -25.75
C ASP A 881 -35.43 6.29 -24.55
N PRO A 882 -34.41 6.75 -23.79
CA PRO A 882 -34.63 7.57 -22.60
C PRO A 882 -35.07 9.00 -22.94
N VAL A 883 -34.83 9.46 -24.18
CA VAL A 883 -35.14 10.84 -24.61
C VAL A 883 -36.55 10.92 -25.17
N ARG A 884 -36.96 9.96 -26.01
CA ARG A 884 -38.24 9.97 -26.72
C ARG A 884 -39.20 8.92 -26.16
N ALA A 885 -39.85 9.26 -25.05
CA ALA A 885 -40.84 8.41 -24.38
C ALA A 885 -41.95 7.85 -25.30
N HIS A 886 -42.37 8.60 -26.33
CA HIS A 886 -43.37 8.21 -27.33
C HIS A 886 -42.77 7.65 -28.64
N SER A 887 -41.51 7.20 -28.62
CA SER A 887 -40.89 6.52 -29.76
C SER A 887 -41.63 5.21 -30.09
N PHE A 888 -41.75 4.90 -31.38
CA PHE A 888 -42.24 3.60 -31.86
C PHE A 888 -41.50 2.42 -31.21
N ARG A 889 -40.19 2.59 -30.97
CA ARG A 889 -39.36 1.63 -30.23
C ARG A 889 -39.90 1.39 -28.82
N ASN A 890 -40.18 2.45 -28.06
CA ASN A 890 -40.67 2.35 -26.69
C ASN A 890 -42.10 1.79 -26.63
N HIS A 891 -42.94 2.07 -27.63
CA HIS A 891 -44.26 1.43 -27.74
C HIS A 891 -44.15 -0.09 -27.92
N ILE A 892 -43.25 -0.58 -28.79
CA ILE A 892 -42.99 -2.03 -28.96
C ILE A 892 -42.39 -2.64 -27.68
N LEU A 893 -41.38 -2.01 -27.09
CA LEU A 893 -40.74 -2.49 -25.86
C LEU A 893 -41.74 -2.54 -24.69
N GLY A 894 -42.70 -1.60 -24.63
CA GLY A 894 -43.81 -1.64 -23.69
C GLY A 894 -44.68 -2.88 -23.84
N TYR A 895 -44.97 -3.35 -25.06
CA TYR A 895 -45.71 -4.60 -25.27
C TYR A 895 -44.91 -5.84 -24.80
N PHE A 896 -43.60 -5.86 -25.03
CA PHE A 896 -42.75 -6.92 -24.49
C PHE A 896 -42.68 -6.87 -22.95
N ASP A 897 -42.65 -5.69 -22.36
CA ASP A 897 -42.67 -5.49 -20.90
C ASP A 897 -43.94 -6.07 -20.23
N TYR A 898 -45.12 -5.87 -20.85
CA TYR A 898 -46.36 -6.54 -20.44
C TYR A 898 -46.26 -8.07 -20.55
N ALA A 899 -45.75 -8.58 -21.68
CA ALA A 899 -45.61 -10.02 -21.92
C ALA A 899 -44.67 -10.70 -20.90
N PHE A 900 -43.48 -10.15 -20.69
CA PHE A 900 -42.52 -10.67 -19.71
C PHE A 900 -43.07 -10.60 -18.28
N THR A 901 -43.69 -9.49 -17.89
CA THR A 901 -44.27 -9.36 -16.54
C THR A 901 -45.39 -10.39 -16.32
N THR A 902 -46.20 -10.67 -17.33
CA THR A 902 -47.24 -11.72 -17.27
C THR A 902 -46.62 -13.10 -17.07
N ILE A 903 -45.60 -13.46 -17.86
CA ILE A 903 -44.89 -14.73 -17.76
C ILE A 903 -44.27 -14.92 -16.36
N PHE A 904 -43.61 -13.88 -15.84
CA PHE A 904 -43.03 -13.93 -14.49
C PHE A 904 -44.09 -13.96 -13.38
N THR A 905 -45.25 -13.33 -13.58
CA THR A 905 -46.38 -13.46 -12.64
C THR A 905 -46.86 -14.91 -12.57
N VAL A 906 -46.99 -15.59 -13.71
CA VAL A 906 -47.31 -17.02 -13.77
C VAL A 906 -46.23 -17.88 -13.10
N GLU A 907 -44.95 -17.60 -13.33
CA GLU A 907 -43.83 -18.28 -12.65
C GLU A 907 -43.94 -18.19 -11.11
N ILE A 908 -44.18 -16.99 -10.57
CA ILE A 908 -44.33 -16.78 -9.13
C ILE A 908 -45.57 -17.51 -8.57
N LEU A 909 -46.70 -17.46 -9.28
CA LEU A 909 -47.91 -18.19 -8.87
C LEU A 909 -47.68 -19.71 -8.82
N LEU A 910 -46.98 -20.27 -9.80
CA LEU A 910 -46.59 -21.69 -9.79
C LEU A 910 -45.66 -22.01 -8.59
N LYS A 911 -44.65 -21.17 -8.31
CA LYS A 911 -43.78 -21.36 -7.12
C LYS A 911 -44.55 -21.26 -5.81
N MET A 912 -45.48 -20.33 -5.68
CA MET A 912 -46.30 -20.16 -4.47
C MET A 912 -47.30 -21.32 -4.26
N THR A 913 -47.83 -21.94 -5.33
CA THR A 913 -48.68 -23.14 -5.19
C THR A 913 -47.86 -24.39 -4.84
N ALA A 914 -46.62 -24.51 -5.30
CA ALA A 914 -45.72 -25.62 -4.95
C ALA A 914 -45.22 -25.54 -3.50
N TYR A 915 -44.62 -24.41 -3.09
CA TYR A 915 -43.94 -24.25 -1.80
C TYR A 915 -44.80 -23.62 -0.69
N GLY A 916 -45.94 -23.00 -1.03
CA GLY A 916 -46.75 -22.20 -0.10
C GLY A 916 -46.18 -20.79 0.11
N ALA A 917 -47.04 -19.86 0.53
CA ALA A 917 -46.72 -18.43 0.54
C ALA A 917 -45.85 -17.98 1.74
N PHE A 918 -46.37 -18.04 2.97
CA PHE A 918 -45.75 -17.37 4.14
C PHE A 918 -45.57 -18.22 5.41
N LEU A 919 -46.39 -19.26 5.64
CA LEU A 919 -46.64 -19.77 6.99
C LEU A 919 -45.71 -20.91 7.47
N HIS A 920 -45.08 -21.65 6.58
CA HIS A 920 -44.27 -22.83 6.95
C HIS A 920 -42.76 -22.57 6.81
N LYS A 921 -41.92 -23.33 7.54
CA LYS A 921 -40.46 -23.17 7.51
C LYS A 921 -39.87 -23.26 6.08
N GLY A 922 -40.51 -24.00 5.17
CA GLY A 922 -40.15 -24.09 3.74
C GLY A 922 -40.97 -23.23 2.76
N SER A 923 -41.67 -22.18 3.22
CA SER A 923 -42.51 -21.33 2.34
C SER A 923 -41.70 -20.37 1.47
N PHE A 924 -42.24 -20.07 0.29
CA PHE A 924 -41.60 -19.30 -0.79
C PHE A 924 -40.99 -17.97 -0.30
N CYS A 925 -41.75 -17.17 0.44
CA CYS A 925 -41.35 -15.82 0.85
C CYS A 925 -40.32 -15.76 1.99
N ARG A 926 -39.94 -16.89 2.62
CA ARG A 926 -38.89 -16.92 3.68
C ARG A 926 -37.47 -16.89 3.10
N ASN A 927 -37.28 -17.26 1.83
CA ASN A 927 -35.99 -17.17 1.16
C ASN A 927 -35.83 -15.77 0.56
N TRP A 928 -34.76 -15.05 0.95
CA TRP A 928 -34.43 -13.70 0.47
C TRP A 928 -34.38 -13.59 -1.07
N PHE A 929 -33.87 -14.61 -1.77
CA PHE A 929 -33.83 -14.60 -3.25
C PHE A 929 -35.21 -14.75 -3.89
N ASN A 930 -36.12 -15.50 -3.25
CA ASN A 930 -37.51 -15.64 -3.69
C ASN A 930 -38.34 -14.38 -3.37
N LEU A 931 -38.00 -13.68 -2.27
CA LEU A 931 -38.58 -12.38 -1.92
C LEU A 931 -38.17 -11.29 -2.93
N LEU A 932 -36.92 -11.30 -3.41
CA LEU A 932 -36.47 -10.43 -4.51
C LEU A 932 -37.27 -10.71 -5.80
N ASP A 933 -37.41 -11.98 -6.16
CA ASP A 933 -38.24 -12.47 -7.27
C ASP A 933 -39.68 -11.90 -7.21
N LEU A 934 -40.31 -11.95 -6.03
CA LEU A 934 -41.65 -11.43 -5.77
C LEU A 934 -41.70 -9.89 -5.85
N LEU A 935 -40.69 -9.20 -5.31
CA LEU A 935 -40.61 -7.74 -5.31
C LEU A 935 -40.52 -7.18 -6.73
N VAL A 936 -39.68 -7.77 -7.58
CA VAL A 936 -39.51 -7.32 -8.98
C VAL A 936 -40.81 -7.43 -9.79
N VAL A 937 -41.55 -8.53 -9.62
CA VAL A 937 -42.84 -8.73 -10.28
C VAL A 937 -43.90 -7.76 -9.71
N SER A 938 -43.97 -7.61 -8.39
CA SER A 938 -44.89 -6.68 -7.72
C SER A 938 -44.70 -5.23 -8.18
N VAL A 939 -43.45 -4.75 -8.20
CA VAL A 939 -43.09 -3.41 -8.69
C VAL A 939 -43.50 -3.22 -10.16
N SER A 940 -43.27 -4.23 -11.00
CA SER A 940 -43.63 -4.18 -12.43
C SER A 940 -45.14 -4.03 -12.62
N LEU A 941 -45.95 -4.80 -11.88
CA LEU A 941 -47.42 -4.75 -11.90
C LEU A 941 -47.97 -3.41 -11.36
N ILE A 942 -47.47 -2.92 -10.22
CA ILE A 942 -47.88 -1.63 -9.65
C ILE A 942 -47.58 -0.48 -10.63
N SER A 943 -46.42 -0.53 -11.31
CA SER A 943 -46.04 0.45 -12.32
C SER A 943 -46.91 0.43 -13.58
N PHE A 944 -47.73 -0.61 -13.81
CA PHE A 944 -48.75 -0.60 -14.87
C PHE A 944 -50.10 -0.07 -14.37
N GLY A 945 -50.48 -0.37 -13.12
CA GLY A 945 -51.74 0.11 -12.54
C GLY A 945 -51.80 1.63 -12.35
N ILE A 946 -50.65 2.29 -12.15
CA ILE A 946 -50.57 3.73 -11.95
C ILE A 946 -50.26 4.45 -13.27
N HIS A 947 -51.31 4.77 -14.03
CA HIS A 947 -51.20 5.51 -15.30
C HIS A 947 -50.78 6.99 -15.16
N SER A 948 -50.82 7.58 -13.94
CA SER A 948 -50.44 8.98 -13.73
C SER A 948 -48.92 9.16 -13.75
N SER A 949 -48.40 9.66 -14.89
CA SER A 949 -46.99 10.02 -15.08
C SER A 949 -46.51 11.22 -14.26
N ALA A 950 -47.42 11.93 -13.60
CA ALA A 950 -47.14 13.17 -12.87
C ALA A 950 -46.47 12.95 -11.49
N ILE A 951 -46.52 11.74 -10.93
CA ILE A 951 -46.01 11.46 -9.57
C ILE A 951 -44.57 10.97 -9.65
N SER A 952 -43.65 11.64 -8.94
CA SER A 952 -42.21 11.28 -8.87
C SER A 952 -41.99 9.81 -8.44
N VAL A 953 -42.83 9.29 -7.55
CA VAL A 953 -42.83 7.89 -7.09
C VAL A 953 -42.95 6.91 -8.25
N VAL A 954 -43.73 7.20 -9.29
CA VAL A 954 -43.89 6.31 -10.47
C VAL A 954 -42.60 6.23 -11.28
N LYS A 955 -41.78 7.29 -11.31
CA LYS A 955 -40.45 7.24 -11.93
C LYS A 955 -39.52 6.30 -11.15
N ILE A 956 -39.54 6.36 -9.82
CA ILE A 956 -38.75 5.47 -8.95
C ILE A 956 -39.17 4.00 -9.14
N LEU A 957 -40.48 3.73 -9.19
CA LEU A 957 -41.00 2.37 -9.45
C LEU A 957 -40.60 1.83 -10.84
N ARG A 958 -40.45 2.70 -11.84
CA ARG A 958 -39.90 2.31 -13.15
C ARG A 958 -38.40 2.01 -13.08
N VAL A 959 -37.62 2.80 -12.36
CA VAL A 959 -36.18 2.53 -12.13
C VAL A 959 -35.96 1.17 -11.46
N LEU A 960 -36.78 0.80 -10.47
CA LEU A 960 -36.69 -0.51 -9.80
C LEU A 960 -36.92 -1.72 -10.72
N ARG A 961 -37.39 -1.54 -11.96
CA ARG A 961 -37.43 -2.60 -12.99
C ARG A 961 -36.02 -3.06 -13.40
N VAL A 962 -34.98 -2.26 -13.15
CA VAL A 962 -33.56 -2.62 -13.34
C VAL A 962 -33.12 -3.81 -12.48
N LEU A 963 -33.89 -4.21 -11.47
CA LEU A 963 -33.61 -5.37 -10.62
C LEU A 963 -33.92 -6.72 -11.30
N ARG A 964 -34.54 -6.73 -12.51
CA ARG A 964 -34.86 -7.95 -13.27
C ARG A 964 -33.68 -8.90 -13.56
N PRO A 965 -32.47 -8.43 -13.93
CA PRO A 965 -31.33 -9.32 -14.17
C PRO A 965 -30.87 -10.05 -12.90
N LEU A 966 -31.04 -9.46 -11.70
CA LEU A 966 -30.65 -10.08 -10.42
C LEU A 966 -31.39 -11.41 -10.15
N ARG A 967 -32.55 -11.61 -10.78
CA ARG A 967 -33.31 -12.88 -10.72
C ARG A 967 -32.52 -14.07 -11.29
N ALA A 968 -31.53 -13.81 -12.18
CA ALA A 968 -30.63 -14.84 -12.67
C ALA A 968 -29.71 -15.42 -11.58
N ILE A 969 -29.39 -14.66 -10.51
CA ILE A 969 -28.56 -15.12 -9.38
C ILE A 969 -29.21 -16.35 -8.71
N ASN A 970 -30.53 -16.36 -8.54
CA ASN A 970 -31.26 -17.49 -7.93
C ASN A 970 -31.35 -18.72 -8.86
N ARG A 971 -30.93 -18.60 -10.13
CA ARG A 971 -31.01 -19.66 -11.14
C ARG A 971 -29.62 -20.22 -11.53
N ALA A 972 -28.60 -19.37 -11.60
CA ALA A 972 -27.24 -19.78 -11.89
C ALA A 972 -26.48 -20.14 -10.61
N LYS A 973 -26.28 -21.44 -10.35
CA LYS A 973 -25.59 -21.95 -9.14
C LYS A 973 -24.24 -21.26 -8.90
N GLY A 974 -23.39 -21.16 -9.92
CA GLY A 974 -22.08 -20.48 -9.81
C GLY A 974 -22.19 -19.02 -9.38
N LEU A 975 -23.11 -18.24 -9.97
CA LEU A 975 -23.31 -16.83 -9.59
C LEU A 975 -23.85 -16.70 -8.16
N LYS A 976 -24.70 -17.63 -7.72
CA LYS A 976 -25.17 -17.69 -6.33
C LYS A 976 -24.02 -17.90 -5.35
N HIS A 977 -23.13 -18.86 -5.60
CA HIS A 977 -21.95 -19.10 -4.77
C HIS A 977 -21.03 -17.88 -4.70
N VAL A 978 -20.70 -17.26 -5.84
CA VAL A 978 -19.87 -16.03 -5.87
C VAL A 978 -20.49 -14.91 -5.03
N VAL A 979 -21.80 -14.66 -5.16
CA VAL A 979 -22.49 -13.64 -4.35
C VAL A 979 -22.50 -13.99 -2.86
N GLN A 980 -22.64 -15.27 -2.49
CA GLN A 980 -22.54 -15.71 -1.09
C GLN A 980 -21.13 -15.49 -0.51
N CYS A 981 -20.07 -15.83 -1.25
CA CYS A 981 -18.69 -15.54 -0.85
C CYS A 981 -18.46 -14.04 -0.62
N VAL A 982 -19.01 -13.17 -1.47
CA VAL A 982 -18.96 -11.71 -1.28
C VAL A 982 -19.68 -11.27 0.01
N PHE A 983 -20.85 -11.83 0.33
CA PHE A 983 -21.54 -11.49 1.59
C PHE A 983 -20.76 -11.92 2.84
N VAL A 984 -20.14 -13.11 2.82
CA VAL A 984 -19.27 -13.59 3.90
C VAL A 984 -18.07 -12.63 4.07
N ALA A 985 -17.45 -12.22 2.96
CA ALA A 985 -16.36 -11.26 2.98
C ALA A 985 -16.79 -9.86 3.49
N ILE A 986 -17.98 -9.37 3.15
CA ILE A 986 -18.45 -8.05 3.61
C ILE A 986 -18.57 -7.99 5.15
N ARG A 987 -19.05 -9.06 5.82
CA ARG A 987 -19.15 -9.08 7.31
C ARG A 987 -17.77 -8.95 7.97
N THR A 988 -16.72 -9.50 7.36
CA THR A 988 -15.37 -9.46 7.92
C THR A 988 -14.63 -8.17 7.55
N ILE A 989 -14.79 -7.69 6.31
CA ILE A 989 -14.25 -6.42 5.78
C ILE A 989 -14.84 -5.18 6.48
N GLY A 990 -16.11 -5.25 6.93
CA GLY A 990 -16.84 -4.11 7.48
C GLY A 990 -16.11 -3.35 8.61
N ASN A 991 -15.35 -4.06 9.45
CA ASN A 991 -14.54 -3.44 10.51
C ASN A 991 -13.47 -2.49 9.93
N ILE A 992 -12.77 -2.89 8.86
CA ILE A 992 -11.73 -2.07 8.20
C ILE A 992 -12.36 -0.87 7.49
N MET A 993 -13.53 -1.06 6.85
CA MET A 993 -14.29 0.04 6.23
C MET A 993 -14.71 1.08 7.27
N ILE A 994 -15.16 0.64 8.45
CA ILE A 994 -15.51 1.54 9.56
C ILE A 994 -14.28 2.34 10.04
N VAL A 995 -13.11 1.71 10.21
CA VAL A 995 -11.88 2.45 10.59
C VAL A 995 -11.46 3.45 9.51
N THR A 996 -11.52 3.05 8.24
CA THR A 996 -11.18 3.92 7.10
C THR A 996 -12.11 5.12 7.04
N THR A 997 -13.42 4.91 7.22
CA THR A 997 -14.44 5.96 7.26
C THR A 997 -14.23 6.90 8.46
N LEU A 998 -13.87 6.36 9.64
CA LEU A 998 -13.57 7.14 10.82
C LEU A 998 -12.33 8.03 10.61
N LEU A 999 -11.26 7.50 10.01
CA LEU A 999 -10.07 8.30 9.69
C LEU A 999 -10.37 9.36 8.62
N GLN A 1000 -11.12 9.02 7.57
CA GLN A 1000 -11.57 9.98 6.56
C GLN A 1000 -12.40 11.11 7.18
N PHE A 1001 -13.32 10.79 8.10
CA PHE A 1001 -14.07 11.77 8.88
C PHE A 1001 -13.13 12.66 9.74
N MET A 1002 -12.11 12.09 10.39
CA MET A 1002 -11.13 12.88 11.15
C MET A 1002 -10.36 13.86 10.26
N PHE A 1003 -9.88 13.40 9.09
CA PHE A 1003 -9.21 14.27 8.11
C PHE A 1003 -10.16 15.31 7.51
N ALA A 1004 -11.44 14.97 7.28
CA ALA A 1004 -12.44 15.93 6.81
C ALA A 1004 -12.67 17.05 7.84
N CYS A 1005 -12.77 16.71 9.12
CA CYS A 1005 -12.84 17.71 10.19
C CYS A 1005 -11.59 18.60 10.27
N ILE A 1006 -10.38 18.06 10.03
CA ILE A 1006 -9.15 18.88 9.92
C ILE A 1006 -9.26 19.80 8.69
N GLY A 1007 -9.68 19.28 7.54
CA GLY A 1007 -9.86 20.05 6.31
C GLY A 1007 -10.84 21.21 6.48
N VAL A 1008 -11.98 21.00 7.14
CA VAL A 1008 -12.96 22.06 7.45
C VAL A 1008 -12.32 23.16 8.32
N GLN A 1009 -11.53 22.81 9.34
CA GLN A 1009 -10.82 23.82 10.15
C GLN A 1009 -9.82 24.64 9.33
N LEU A 1010 -9.14 24.02 8.36
CA LEU A 1010 -8.12 24.68 7.53
C LEU A 1010 -8.71 25.52 6.39
N PHE A 1011 -9.80 25.08 5.75
CA PHE A 1011 -10.21 25.50 4.42
C PHE A 1011 -11.64 26.04 4.28
N LYS A 1012 -12.51 25.94 5.30
CA LYS A 1012 -13.91 26.41 5.21
C LYS A 1012 -13.98 27.86 4.71
N GLY A 1013 -14.81 28.13 3.70
CA GLY A 1013 -15.01 29.46 3.13
C GLY A 1013 -13.83 30.04 2.34
N LYS A 1014 -12.76 29.27 2.08
CA LYS A 1014 -11.53 29.76 1.40
C LYS A 1014 -11.36 29.29 -0.04
N PHE A 1015 -12.20 28.39 -0.53
CA PHE A 1015 -12.13 27.84 -1.89
C PHE A 1015 -12.98 28.61 -2.90
N TYR A 1016 -13.46 29.80 -2.50
CA TYR A 1016 -14.16 30.71 -3.38
C TYR A 1016 -13.19 31.48 -4.28
N SER A 1017 -13.60 31.72 -5.52
CA SER A 1017 -12.84 32.52 -6.47
C SER A 1017 -13.78 33.38 -7.34
N CYS A 1018 -13.22 34.45 -7.91
CA CYS A 1018 -13.87 35.21 -8.96
C CYS A 1018 -13.45 34.66 -10.33
N THR A 1019 -14.32 34.78 -11.35
CA THR A 1019 -13.93 34.53 -12.74
C THR A 1019 -12.90 35.53 -13.29
N ASP A 1020 -12.71 36.68 -12.62
CA ASP A 1020 -11.65 37.65 -12.88
C ASP A 1020 -10.59 37.55 -11.78
N GLU A 1021 -9.40 37.05 -12.12
CA GLU A 1021 -8.30 36.81 -11.17
C GLU A 1021 -7.83 38.08 -10.44
N ALA A 1022 -8.06 39.27 -11.01
CA ALA A 1022 -7.70 40.51 -10.36
C ALA A 1022 -8.64 40.89 -9.19
N LYS A 1023 -9.75 40.16 -9.00
CA LYS A 1023 -10.78 40.44 -7.99
C LYS A 1023 -10.85 39.38 -6.90
N HIS A 1024 -10.37 39.76 -5.71
CA HIS A 1024 -10.28 38.86 -4.55
C HIS A 1024 -11.47 38.93 -3.58
N THR A 1025 -12.51 39.74 -3.80
CA THR A 1025 -13.65 39.84 -2.88
C THR A 1025 -15.01 39.69 -3.59
N PRO A 1026 -16.04 39.12 -2.93
CA PRO A 1026 -17.39 38.98 -3.51
C PRO A 1026 -18.08 40.33 -3.77
N GLU A 1027 -17.63 41.42 -3.14
CA GLU A 1027 -18.16 42.75 -3.40
C GLU A 1027 -17.60 43.34 -4.70
N GLU A 1028 -16.31 43.11 -4.99
CA GLU A 1028 -15.64 43.53 -6.23
C GLU A 1028 -15.92 42.62 -7.42
N CYS A 1029 -16.23 41.34 -7.19
CA CYS A 1029 -16.54 40.35 -8.22
C CYS A 1029 -17.95 40.55 -8.82
N LYS A 1030 -18.18 41.73 -9.42
CA LYS A 1030 -19.45 42.14 -10.04
C LYS A 1030 -19.20 42.89 -11.35
N GLY A 1031 -20.22 42.91 -12.21
CA GLY A 1031 -20.16 43.50 -13.54
C GLY A 1031 -19.46 42.57 -14.53
N THR A 1032 -18.83 43.14 -15.55
CA THR A 1032 -18.15 42.40 -16.62
C THR A 1032 -16.64 42.65 -16.60
N PHE A 1033 -15.89 41.75 -17.23
CA PHE A 1033 -14.45 41.87 -17.45
C PHE A 1033 -14.07 41.43 -18.87
N ILE A 1034 -12.84 41.74 -19.27
CA ILE A 1034 -12.31 41.43 -20.61
C ILE A 1034 -11.35 40.25 -20.47
N VAL A 1035 -11.53 39.26 -21.33
CA VAL A 1035 -10.63 38.12 -21.54
C VAL A 1035 -9.95 38.29 -22.89
N TYR A 1036 -8.63 38.13 -22.92
CA TYR A 1036 -7.83 38.08 -24.14
C TYR A 1036 -7.53 36.61 -24.44
N LYS A 1037 -8.09 36.06 -25.53
CA LYS A 1037 -7.81 34.68 -25.93
C LYS A 1037 -6.34 34.61 -26.38
N ASP A 1038 -5.57 33.66 -25.85
CA ASP A 1038 -4.17 33.41 -26.22
C ASP A 1038 -3.24 34.65 -26.11
N GLY A 1039 -3.59 35.59 -25.22
CA GLY A 1039 -2.89 36.88 -25.09
C GLY A 1039 -3.13 37.88 -26.23
N ASP A 1040 -4.02 37.59 -27.19
CA ASP A 1040 -4.34 38.49 -28.29
C ASP A 1040 -5.15 39.71 -27.81
N VAL A 1041 -4.45 40.83 -27.67
CA VAL A 1041 -5.02 42.14 -27.30
C VAL A 1041 -5.94 42.70 -28.39
N LEU A 1042 -5.89 42.20 -29.63
CA LEU A 1042 -6.68 42.69 -30.76
C LEU A 1042 -8.13 42.18 -30.75
N HIS A 1043 -8.41 41.04 -30.12
CA HIS A 1043 -9.74 40.40 -30.10
C HIS A 1043 -10.27 40.18 -28.67
N PRO A 1044 -10.58 41.24 -27.91
CA PRO A 1044 -11.10 41.13 -26.54
C PRO A 1044 -12.51 40.52 -26.50
N MET A 1045 -12.69 39.50 -25.65
CA MET A 1045 -13.99 38.92 -25.33
C MET A 1045 -14.50 39.48 -24.00
N VAL A 1046 -15.79 39.79 -23.89
CA VAL A 1046 -16.41 40.21 -22.62
C VAL A 1046 -17.06 39.01 -21.94
N ARG A 1047 -16.72 38.75 -20.67
CA ARG A 1047 -17.36 37.74 -19.81
C ARG A 1047 -17.89 38.39 -18.53
N ASP A 1048 -18.89 37.77 -17.90
CA ASP A 1048 -19.46 38.24 -16.64
C ASP A 1048 -18.60 37.82 -15.43
N ARG A 1049 -18.50 38.70 -14.42
CA ARG A 1049 -17.86 38.36 -13.14
C ARG A 1049 -18.82 37.53 -12.28
N VAL A 1050 -18.40 36.32 -11.91
CA VAL A 1050 -19.16 35.41 -11.05
C VAL A 1050 -18.29 34.94 -9.90
N TRP A 1051 -18.74 35.21 -8.67
CA TRP A 1051 -18.14 34.66 -7.46
C TRP A 1051 -18.68 33.24 -7.26
N HIS A 1052 -17.80 32.24 -7.37
CA HIS A 1052 -18.18 30.83 -7.32
C HIS A 1052 -17.26 30.05 -6.39
N ASN A 1053 -17.74 28.90 -5.93
CA ASN A 1053 -16.98 27.97 -5.08
C ASN A 1053 -16.42 26.83 -5.94
N SER A 1054 -15.38 26.17 -5.46
CA SER A 1054 -14.92 24.90 -6.02
C SER A 1054 -15.94 23.78 -5.79
N ASP A 1055 -16.18 22.94 -6.80
CA ASP A 1055 -17.13 21.80 -6.72
C ASP A 1055 -16.80 20.85 -5.56
N PHE A 1056 -15.51 20.53 -5.42
CA PHE A 1056 -14.97 19.91 -4.21
C PHE A 1056 -14.42 20.98 -3.27
N ASN A 1057 -14.97 21.03 -2.06
CA ASN A 1057 -14.64 22.02 -1.03
C ASN A 1057 -14.79 21.43 0.39
N PHE A 1058 -14.38 22.21 1.38
CA PHE A 1058 -14.36 21.84 2.80
C PHE A 1058 -15.28 22.76 3.64
N ASP A 1059 -16.40 23.21 3.08
CA ASP A 1059 -17.31 24.13 3.78
C ASP A 1059 -18.13 23.44 4.88
N ASN A 1060 -18.23 22.12 4.85
CA ASN A 1060 -18.79 21.28 5.91
C ASN A 1060 -18.14 19.89 5.86
N VAL A 1061 -18.30 19.09 6.91
CA VAL A 1061 -17.61 17.81 7.04
C VAL A 1061 -18.01 16.80 5.95
N LEU A 1062 -19.26 16.79 5.48
CA LEU A 1062 -19.70 15.88 4.43
C LEU A 1062 -19.08 16.24 3.06
N ALA A 1063 -19.03 17.53 2.73
CA ALA A 1063 -18.32 18.02 1.54
C ALA A 1063 -16.82 17.70 1.63
N GLY A 1064 -16.20 17.92 2.80
CA GLY A 1064 -14.81 17.54 3.05
C GLY A 1064 -14.55 16.04 2.95
N MET A 1065 -15.48 15.19 3.39
CA MET A 1065 -15.38 13.73 3.18
C MET A 1065 -15.45 13.37 1.70
N MET A 1066 -16.32 14.01 0.91
CA MET A 1066 -16.40 13.79 -0.54
C MET A 1066 -15.13 14.26 -1.27
N ALA A 1067 -14.61 15.45 -0.93
CA ALA A 1067 -13.36 15.96 -1.48
C ALA A 1067 -12.16 15.06 -1.13
N LEU A 1068 -12.13 14.48 0.08
CA LEU A 1068 -11.12 13.50 0.45
C LEU A 1068 -11.34 12.13 -0.22
N PHE A 1069 -12.58 11.77 -0.55
CA PHE A 1069 -12.87 10.54 -1.29
C PHE A 1069 -12.23 10.58 -2.69
N THR A 1070 -12.34 11.68 -3.43
CA THR A 1070 -11.70 11.80 -4.75
C THR A 1070 -10.17 11.81 -4.65
N VAL A 1071 -9.61 12.46 -3.62
CA VAL A 1071 -8.16 12.36 -3.31
C VAL A 1071 -7.76 10.91 -3.02
N SER A 1072 -8.63 10.12 -2.37
CA SER A 1072 -8.35 8.71 -2.05
C SER A 1072 -8.42 7.77 -3.25
N THR A 1073 -9.09 8.16 -4.34
CA THR A 1073 -9.09 7.45 -5.63
C THR A 1073 -7.97 7.94 -6.57
N PHE A 1074 -7.17 8.91 -6.13
CA PHE A 1074 -6.17 9.64 -6.93
C PHE A 1074 -6.72 10.49 -8.08
N GLU A 1075 -7.99 10.85 -8.07
CA GLU A 1075 -8.65 11.57 -9.19
C GLU A 1075 -8.87 13.06 -8.85
N GLY A 1076 -8.44 13.95 -9.73
CA GLY A 1076 -8.54 15.42 -9.60
C GLY A 1076 -7.76 16.01 -8.42
N TRP A 1077 -6.89 15.22 -7.78
CA TRP A 1077 -6.26 15.59 -6.52
C TRP A 1077 -5.23 16.74 -6.64
N PRO A 1078 -4.44 16.90 -7.72
CA PRO A 1078 -3.51 18.02 -7.89
C PRO A 1078 -4.25 19.35 -8.01
N ALA A 1079 -5.39 19.37 -8.71
CA ALA A 1079 -6.24 20.57 -8.82
C ALA A 1079 -6.79 21.01 -7.45
N LEU A 1080 -7.18 20.06 -6.60
CA LEU A 1080 -7.62 20.33 -5.23
C LEU A 1080 -6.45 20.78 -4.34
N LEU A 1081 -5.27 20.18 -4.50
CA LEU A 1081 -4.04 20.58 -3.81
C LEU A 1081 -3.68 22.04 -4.10
N TYR A 1082 -3.61 22.47 -5.37
CA TYR A 1082 -3.18 23.83 -5.70
C TYR A 1082 -4.21 24.87 -5.23
N LYS A 1083 -5.52 24.57 -5.34
CA LYS A 1083 -6.58 25.39 -4.71
C LYS A 1083 -6.38 25.54 -3.19
N ALA A 1084 -5.91 24.49 -2.51
CA ALA A 1084 -5.63 24.51 -1.09
C ALA A 1084 -4.32 25.25 -0.71
N ILE A 1085 -3.29 25.21 -1.57
CA ILE A 1085 -2.04 25.98 -1.42
C ILE A 1085 -2.30 27.49 -1.58
N ASP A 1086 -3.17 27.87 -2.51
CA ASP A 1086 -3.52 29.27 -2.76
C ASP A 1086 -4.54 29.84 -1.75
N ALA A 1087 -5.15 28.98 -0.91
CA ALA A 1087 -6.22 29.36 0.01
C ALA A 1087 -5.70 30.28 1.14
N HIS A 1088 -6.11 31.56 1.11
CA HIS A 1088 -5.72 32.57 2.09
C HIS A 1088 -6.69 32.64 3.29
N ALA A 1089 -7.84 33.30 3.11
CA ALA A 1089 -8.79 33.62 4.17
C ALA A 1089 -10.25 33.45 3.70
N GLU A 1090 -11.17 33.45 4.67
CA GLU A 1090 -12.61 33.31 4.40
C GLU A 1090 -13.12 34.52 3.59
N ASN A 1091 -13.96 34.28 2.58
CA ASN A 1091 -14.50 35.30 1.67
C ASN A 1091 -13.45 36.05 0.82
N GLN A 1092 -12.23 35.52 0.71
CA GLN A 1092 -11.17 36.07 -0.11
C GLN A 1092 -10.74 35.08 -1.19
N GLY A 1093 -10.41 35.61 -2.36
CA GLY A 1093 -9.94 34.82 -3.50
C GLY A 1093 -8.55 34.24 -3.26
N PRO A 1094 -8.14 33.25 -4.10
CA PRO A 1094 -6.83 32.64 -4.00
C PRO A 1094 -5.69 33.65 -4.15
N ILE A 1095 -4.55 33.36 -3.50
CA ILE A 1095 -3.28 34.05 -3.69
C ILE A 1095 -2.24 33.00 -4.09
N TYR A 1096 -1.64 33.17 -5.27
CA TYR A 1096 -0.69 32.22 -5.86
C TYR A 1096 0.43 31.81 -4.88
N ASN A 1097 0.56 30.51 -4.64
CA ASN A 1097 1.59 29.89 -3.79
C ASN A 1097 1.67 30.46 -2.35
N TYR A 1098 0.53 30.86 -1.77
CA TYR A 1098 0.50 31.46 -0.42
C TYR A 1098 1.01 30.53 0.70
N ARG A 1099 0.64 29.23 0.68
CA ARG A 1099 1.00 28.26 1.73
C ARG A 1099 1.30 26.87 1.17
N VAL A 1100 2.51 26.71 0.64
CA VAL A 1100 2.98 25.42 0.07
C VAL A 1100 3.06 24.32 1.15
N GLU A 1101 3.21 24.67 2.44
CA GLU A 1101 3.27 23.71 3.55
C GLU A 1101 1.98 22.90 3.72
N ILE A 1102 0.86 23.43 3.23
CA ILE A 1102 -0.45 22.75 3.24
C ILE A 1102 -0.42 21.44 2.43
N SER A 1103 0.48 21.32 1.46
CA SER A 1103 0.66 20.08 0.69
C SER A 1103 0.93 18.84 1.55
N ILE A 1104 1.53 19.02 2.73
CA ILE A 1104 1.78 17.95 3.70
C ILE A 1104 0.47 17.28 4.14
N PHE A 1105 -0.64 18.03 4.25
CA PHE A 1105 -1.95 17.47 4.60
C PHE A 1105 -2.42 16.43 3.57
N PHE A 1106 -2.31 16.75 2.27
CA PHE A 1106 -2.72 15.86 1.18
C PHE A 1106 -1.77 14.66 1.03
N ILE A 1107 -0.45 14.87 1.10
CA ILE A 1107 0.54 13.78 1.04
C ILE A 1107 0.32 12.80 2.20
N VAL A 1108 0.16 13.29 3.43
CA VAL A 1108 -0.08 12.44 4.61
C VAL A 1108 -1.42 11.70 4.50
N TYR A 1109 -2.48 12.37 4.02
CA TYR A 1109 -3.77 11.73 3.77
C TYR A 1109 -3.66 10.59 2.74
N ILE A 1110 -3.01 10.84 1.60
CA ILE A 1110 -2.75 9.85 0.55
C ILE A 1110 -1.99 8.65 1.12
N ILE A 1111 -0.88 8.88 1.85
CA ILE A 1111 -0.09 7.80 2.41
C ILE A 1111 -0.90 6.98 3.42
N ILE A 1112 -1.70 7.61 4.29
CA ILE A 1112 -2.45 6.90 5.34
C ILE A 1112 -3.70 6.19 4.81
N ILE A 1113 -4.47 6.81 3.91
CA ILE A 1113 -5.74 6.24 3.42
C ILE A 1113 -5.52 5.48 2.10
N ALA A 1114 -5.14 6.19 1.04
CA ALA A 1114 -5.07 5.60 -0.29
C ALA A 1114 -3.99 4.51 -0.38
N PHE A 1115 -2.87 4.68 0.32
CA PHE A 1115 -1.83 3.65 0.41
C PHE A 1115 -2.09 2.67 1.57
N PHE A 1116 -1.93 3.04 2.84
CA PHE A 1116 -2.03 2.03 3.93
C PHE A 1116 -3.41 1.33 4.04
N MET A 1117 -4.53 2.04 3.99
CA MET A 1117 -5.85 1.39 4.20
C MET A 1117 -6.30 0.55 3.01
N MET A 1118 -6.01 0.96 1.77
CA MET A 1118 -6.28 0.11 0.59
C MET A 1118 -5.44 -1.18 0.63
N ASN A 1119 -4.18 -1.10 1.07
CA ASN A 1119 -3.30 -2.28 1.18
C ASN A 1119 -3.77 -3.24 2.27
N ILE A 1120 -4.27 -2.71 3.41
CA ILE A 1120 -4.92 -3.52 4.46
C ILE A 1120 -6.20 -4.18 3.92
N PHE A 1121 -7.03 -3.45 3.18
CA PHE A 1121 -8.26 -3.96 2.57
C PHE A 1121 -7.97 -5.10 1.59
N VAL A 1122 -7.08 -4.89 0.61
CA VAL A 1122 -6.72 -5.92 -0.39
C VAL A 1122 -6.06 -7.13 0.29
N GLY A 1123 -5.15 -6.90 1.24
CA GLY A 1123 -4.56 -7.96 2.04
C GLY A 1123 -5.63 -8.82 2.71
N PHE A 1124 -6.58 -8.20 3.40
CA PHE A 1124 -7.67 -8.87 4.12
C PHE A 1124 -8.64 -9.64 3.21
N VAL A 1125 -8.97 -9.10 2.03
CA VAL A 1125 -9.77 -9.78 0.99
C VAL A 1125 -9.08 -11.06 0.54
N ILE A 1126 -7.77 -11.02 0.29
CA ILE A 1126 -6.97 -12.21 -0.09
C ILE A 1126 -7.01 -13.28 1.00
N ILE A 1127 -6.91 -12.91 2.29
CA ILE A 1127 -7.01 -13.88 3.40
C ILE A 1127 -8.38 -14.55 3.42
N THR A 1128 -9.45 -13.76 3.32
CA THR A 1128 -10.82 -14.30 3.38
C THR A 1128 -11.10 -15.24 2.21
N PHE A 1129 -10.63 -14.89 1.01
CA PHE A 1129 -10.77 -15.74 -0.16
C PHE A 1129 -9.91 -17.02 -0.06
N ARG A 1130 -8.69 -16.91 0.47
CA ARG A 1130 -7.81 -18.06 0.73
C ARG A 1130 -8.39 -18.99 1.80
N ALA A 1131 -8.89 -18.47 2.90
CA ALA A 1131 -9.51 -19.25 3.96
C ALA A 1131 -10.78 -19.97 3.48
N GLN A 1132 -11.57 -19.33 2.61
CA GLN A 1132 -12.71 -19.96 1.94
C GLN A 1132 -12.26 -21.11 1.03
N GLY A 1133 -11.17 -20.93 0.27
CA GLY A 1133 -10.59 -22.00 -0.55
C GLY A 1133 -10.01 -23.15 0.28
N GLU A 1134 -9.27 -22.86 1.36
CA GLU A 1134 -8.70 -23.88 2.26
C GLU A 1134 -9.78 -24.67 3.02
N GLN A 1135 -10.98 -24.11 3.24
CA GLN A 1135 -12.13 -24.83 3.78
C GLN A 1135 -12.65 -25.94 2.86
N GLU A 1136 -12.54 -25.79 1.53
CA GLU A 1136 -12.94 -26.84 0.58
C GLU A 1136 -12.01 -28.07 0.65
N TYR A 1137 -10.73 -27.88 1.01
CA TYR A 1137 -9.75 -28.96 1.16
C TYR A 1137 -9.65 -29.54 2.57
N ARG A 1138 -10.30 -28.94 3.58
CA ARG A 1138 -10.12 -29.29 5.00
C ARG A 1138 -10.57 -30.73 5.36
N ASN A 1139 -11.30 -31.39 4.46
CA ASN A 1139 -11.79 -32.76 4.61
C ASN A 1139 -11.00 -33.79 3.78
N CYS A 1140 -9.89 -33.40 3.14
CA CYS A 1140 -9.00 -34.32 2.41
C CYS A 1140 -7.79 -34.73 3.26
N GLU A 1141 -7.40 -36.00 3.21
CA GLU A 1141 -6.20 -36.51 3.93
C GLU A 1141 -4.87 -36.15 3.24
N LEU A 1142 -4.91 -35.79 1.95
CA LEU A 1142 -3.76 -35.47 1.11
C LEU A 1142 -3.39 -33.98 1.20
N ASP A 1143 -2.09 -33.68 1.32
CA ASP A 1143 -1.59 -32.31 1.15
C ASP A 1143 -1.80 -31.84 -0.31
N LYS A 1144 -1.91 -30.52 -0.50
CA LYS A 1144 -2.21 -29.93 -1.81
C LYS A 1144 -1.24 -30.40 -2.91
N ASN A 1145 0.05 -30.50 -2.60
CA ASN A 1145 1.06 -30.96 -3.56
C ASN A 1145 0.91 -32.44 -3.92
N GLN A 1146 0.38 -33.26 -3.00
CA GLN A 1146 0.11 -34.67 -3.24
C GLN A 1146 -1.15 -34.81 -4.10
N TYR A 1147 -2.20 -34.04 -3.81
CA TYR A 1147 -3.43 -34.00 -4.60
C TYR A 1147 -3.17 -33.54 -6.05
N GLU A 1148 -2.42 -32.43 -6.25
CA GLU A 1148 -2.06 -31.96 -7.59
C GLU A 1148 -1.23 -33.02 -8.35
N GLY A 1149 -0.24 -33.66 -7.71
CA GLY A 1149 0.58 -34.72 -8.32
C GLY A 1149 -0.18 -36.01 -8.63
N GLU A 1150 -1.10 -36.43 -7.76
CA GLU A 1150 -2.01 -37.56 -8.05
C GLU A 1150 -2.94 -37.23 -9.21
N GLN A 1151 -3.57 -36.05 -9.20
CA GLN A 1151 -4.49 -35.64 -10.26
C GLN A 1151 -3.81 -35.55 -11.63
N GLU A 1152 -2.58 -35.02 -11.69
CA GLU A 1152 -1.75 -34.99 -12.89
C GLU A 1152 -1.40 -36.42 -13.35
N THR A 1153 -1.06 -37.33 -12.42
CA THR A 1153 -0.83 -38.76 -12.72
C THR A 1153 -2.08 -39.45 -13.28
N TYR A 1154 -3.27 -39.16 -12.74
CA TYR A 1154 -4.54 -39.72 -13.25
C TYR A 1154 -4.98 -39.14 -14.60
N HIS A 1155 -4.57 -37.91 -14.95
CA HIS A 1155 -4.97 -37.22 -16.18
C HIS A 1155 -3.93 -37.29 -17.32
N CYS A 1156 -2.78 -37.94 -17.12
CA CYS A 1156 -1.78 -38.14 -18.17
C CYS A 1156 -2.26 -39.12 -19.27
N GLU A 1157 -2.88 -38.59 -20.33
CA GLU A 1157 -2.98 -39.31 -21.61
C GLU A 1157 -1.63 -39.36 -22.35
N PRO A 1158 -1.32 -40.44 -23.11
CA PRO A 1158 -0.07 -40.57 -23.84
C PRO A 1158 0.01 -39.61 -25.03
N ASP A 1159 1.11 -38.87 -25.09
CA ASP A 1159 1.38 -37.86 -26.11
C ASP A 1159 1.44 -38.48 -27.53
N LYS A 1160 0.73 -37.88 -28.49
CA LYS A 1160 0.61 -38.40 -29.87
C LYS A 1160 1.83 -38.05 -30.73
N ASN A 1161 2.97 -38.65 -30.39
CA ASN A 1161 4.18 -38.61 -31.22
C ASN A 1161 3.93 -39.29 -32.59
N GLN A 1162 3.63 -38.49 -33.61
CA GLN A 1162 3.59 -38.95 -35.01
C GLN A 1162 5.01 -39.24 -35.50
N VAL A 1163 5.47 -40.47 -35.28
CA VAL A 1163 6.67 -41.00 -35.95
C VAL A 1163 6.34 -41.14 -37.45
N PRO A 1164 7.03 -40.44 -38.36
CA PRO A 1164 6.78 -40.61 -39.80
C PRO A 1164 7.15 -42.03 -40.24
N PRO A 1165 6.35 -42.66 -41.12
CA PRO A 1165 6.63 -44.03 -41.56
C PRO A 1165 7.96 -44.09 -42.34
N PRO A 1166 8.77 -45.15 -42.17
CA PRO A 1166 10.07 -45.25 -42.82
C PRO A 1166 9.93 -45.32 -44.34
N HIS A 1167 10.62 -44.42 -45.04
CA HIS A 1167 10.67 -44.40 -46.51
C HIS A 1167 11.25 -45.72 -47.07
N GLN A 1168 10.53 -46.35 -48.00
CA GLN A 1168 11.00 -47.54 -48.70
C GLN A 1168 12.17 -47.20 -49.65
N GLY A 1169 13.33 -47.84 -49.44
CA GLY A 1169 14.54 -47.57 -50.23
C GLY A 1169 15.60 -48.69 -50.22
N HIS A 1170 15.38 -49.70 -51.07
CA HIS A 1170 16.30 -50.77 -51.49
C HIS A 1170 16.89 -51.78 -50.47
N PRO A 1171 17.02 -53.08 -50.83
CA PRO A 1171 17.57 -54.13 -49.96
C PRO A 1171 19.04 -54.48 -50.29
N GLN A 1172 19.90 -54.62 -49.27
CA GLN A 1172 21.18 -55.34 -49.41
C GLN A 1172 21.65 -56.02 -48.11
N SER A 1173 21.29 -57.31 -47.99
CA SER A 1173 22.08 -58.42 -47.41
C SER A 1173 23.03 -58.17 -46.22
N ARG A 1174 22.64 -58.66 -45.02
CA ARG A 1174 23.35 -59.74 -44.26
C ARG A 1174 22.63 -60.08 -42.94
N GLU A 1175 22.51 -61.37 -42.66
CA GLU A 1175 22.14 -61.95 -41.35
C GLU A 1175 23.40 -62.13 -40.45
N PRO A 1176 23.33 -62.75 -39.25
CA PRO A 1176 22.63 -62.24 -38.06
C PRO A 1176 23.53 -62.28 -36.79
N HIS A 1177 23.22 -61.50 -35.75
CA HIS A 1177 23.28 -61.91 -34.32
C HIS A 1177 22.80 -60.75 -33.41
N PRO A 1178 22.31 -61.03 -32.18
CA PRO A 1178 21.56 -60.06 -31.39
C PRO A 1178 22.43 -59.27 -30.39
N GLN A 1179 22.06 -58.00 -30.16
CA GLN A 1179 22.26 -57.37 -28.86
C GLN A 1179 20.98 -56.68 -28.39
N ILE A 1180 20.61 -57.02 -27.16
CA ILE A 1180 19.53 -56.40 -26.40
C ILE A 1180 20.07 -55.11 -25.80
N GLN A 1181 19.37 -54.00 -26.02
CA GLN A 1181 19.19 -53.00 -24.96
C GLN A 1181 17.93 -52.17 -25.25
N GLY A 1182 16.84 -52.53 -24.57
CA GLY A 1182 15.68 -51.66 -24.47
C GLY A 1182 15.92 -50.59 -23.40
N LYS A 1183 15.36 -49.41 -23.63
CA LYS A 1183 14.96 -48.49 -22.58
C LYS A 1183 13.49 -48.15 -22.79
N GLN A 1184 12.61 -48.99 -22.24
CA GLN A 1184 11.39 -48.46 -21.64
C GLN A 1184 11.83 -47.69 -20.40
N GLU A 1185 11.52 -46.41 -20.31
CA GLU A 1185 11.63 -45.70 -19.05
C GLU A 1185 10.36 -46.00 -18.25
N THR A 1186 10.50 -46.99 -17.36
CA THR A 1186 9.51 -47.39 -16.38
C THR A 1186 9.41 -46.34 -15.28
N CYS A 1187 8.24 -45.73 -15.11
CA CYS A 1187 7.86 -45.17 -13.82
C CYS A 1187 7.75 -46.31 -12.80
N TYR A 1188 8.64 -46.33 -11.81
CA TYR A 1188 8.52 -47.19 -10.63
C TYR A 1188 8.04 -46.35 -9.46
N CYS A 1189 6.80 -46.56 -9.04
CA CYS A 1189 6.35 -46.18 -7.70
C CYS A 1189 6.66 -47.35 -6.76
N GLU A 1190 7.61 -47.15 -5.84
CA GLU A 1190 7.94 -48.11 -4.81
C GLU A 1190 7.05 -47.83 -3.59
N PHE A 1191 5.97 -48.60 -3.45
CA PHE A 1191 5.14 -48.60 -2.24
C PHE A 1191 5.83 -49.43 -1.17
N ASP A 1192 6.45 -48.77 -0.19
CA ASP A 1192 6.89 -49.43 1.05
C ASP A 1192 5.77 -49.32 2.10
N ASN A 1193 5.37 -50.47 2.66
CA ASN A 1193 4.12 -50.60 3.41
C ASN A 1193 4.40 -51.13 4.83
N SER A 1194 4.65 -50.21 5.77
CA SER A 1194 4.74 -50.49 7.23
C SER A 1194 4.61 -49.23 8.09
#